data_AF-A0A496BQ27-F1
#
_entry.id   AF-A0A496BQ27-F1
#
_cell.length_a   1.000
_cell.length_b   1.000
_cell.length_c   1.000
_cell.angle_alpha   90.00
_cell.angle_beta   90.00
_cell.angle_gamma   90.00
#
_symmetry.space_group_name_H-M   'P 1'
#
loop_
_entity.id
_entity.type
_entity.pdbx_description
1 polymer ?
#
loop_
_entity_poly.entity_id
_entity_poly.type
_entity_poly.pdbx_seq_one_letter_code
_entity_poly.pdbx_strand_id
1 'polypeptide(L)'
;MNKTILAFASLLFLLPSCSRNSSESDLFKDKYDLDKRIQSFNDIHLEMSLKPFKVNNRDSIDQVCRNVFIQWAPLLRHADTISVMLWTADGSEILNYTGDDNQRLEWSQYVGNPNTDHEVNSGPKELSLHQRAYDYIPNPPQYTYGDLKYIVSALKRHGERLTGKVVRIGETFDPGPEFAKSEFKYKKHPEICMGNTMGAKTFVCCYATLNEDKEHYAGYPSGIPQGTPFGTFFGKQSQHFLTDMGFDFLWFSNGLGFGMETWGSTGAVFDGKQFHPEKLNDTREKITDFWNKFRAECPDIRIETRGTNISVGADLAKDGVDLKAIYNGNFNLLPPPNSPWAALDGNFGLELAGYMSRISELPDDRYLFRYYIHDPWWANSPWLDRYGREAHDIYLPMAVARIDREGKVKLPTHFTLLTIDDSYGNMPEQVPSEMIPHLLQGRRTAPDQPGLIVWVYPFDEYHDWAHKQPERVKEIYYGDWFIQQAINDGFPLNTVVSTGNFVELMKAGKKTFDESILVSIVPDAGSDLEKQLIQFVKKGGKLFVYGPSSHASQKFLDFLNIKQVEPISGEMRVQTQLRSDLIKTPGSSILRHNEDMSGGGIETLVNNTSDPSTKVLAQAFMGAQKRDIAIQRQEKDWNGGMVVYLRGTNSATYRGGHLLTPDNPKQRFNGSSLLRYSLNNMGYSVYFDKLEADMRNPINCISRNDNAFYFSGFTPNQTIEQQWLFPQGAPIFTGYETELRNGIAHYRMPKSYQEECRVFVKQEKGIISCYEVAPVEWKVKRRIGINGLKQATVRIYPGVDDANFKVVNNIGYPYNKPSLELKKGSDFSRTYYEFTDITGELIAVW
;
A
#
# COMPACT_ATOMS: atom_id res chain seq x y z
N MET A 1 61.66 28.38 -50.77
CA MET A 1 62.66 27.48 -50.17
C MET A 1 63.04 28.03 -48.81
N ASN A 2 62.80 27.23 -47.75
CA ASN A 2 63.45 27.15 -46.43
C ASN A 2 63.74 28.44 -45.61
N LYS A 3 63.18 28.58 -44.39
CA LYS A 3 63.57 27.96 -43.08
C LYS A 3 64.99 28.43 -42.66
N THR A 4 65.32 28.79 -41.41
CA THR A 4 65.15 28.01 -40.17
C THR A 4 65.74 28.79 -38.94
N ILE A 5 65.27 28.43 -37.73
CA ILE A 5 65.90 28.45 -36.36
C ILE A 5 65.83 29.70 -35.45
N LEU A 6 65.38 29.42 -34.21
CA LEU A 6 65.66 30.05 -32.89
C LEU A 6 64.74 31.18 -32.39
N ALA A 7 63.70 30.81 -31.66
CA ALA A 7 63.20 31.57 -30.48
C ALA A 7 62.25 30.69 -29.64
N PHE A 8 62.78 29.91 -28.69
CA PHE A 8 61.97 29.33 -27.61
C PHE A 8 62.86 29.08 -26.38
N ALA A 9 63.04 30.12 -25.59
CA ALA A 9 63.37 30.05 -24.15
C ALA A 9 63.31 31.48 -23.61
N SER A 10 62.41 31.72 -22.64
CA SER A 10 62.44 32.78 -21.59
C SER A 10 61.05 33.37 -21.34
N LEU A 11 60.15 32.60 -20.73
CA LEU A 11 59.05 33.13 -19.92
C LEU A 11 58.55 31.99 -19.00
N LEU A 12 59.39 31.68 -18.03
CA LEU A 12 59.05 30.88 -16.85
C LEU A 12 58.83 31.85 -15.69
N PHE A 13 57.88 31.48 -14.82
CA PHE A 13 57.42 32.17 -13.59
C PHE A 13 56.31 33.21 -13.77
N LEU A 14 55.07 32.71 -13.74
CA LEU A 14 53.95 33.23 -12.94
C LEU A 14 52.75 32.27 -13.15
N LEU A 15 52.72 31.16 -12.39
CA LEU A 15 51.51 30.37 -12.17
C LEU A 15 51.00 30.72 -10.76
N PRO A 16 49.94 31.53 -10.60
CA PRO A 16 49.13 31.44 -9.41
C PRO A 16 48.25 30.19 -9.56
N SER A 17 48.33 29.33 -8.55
CA SER A 17 47.36 28.30 -8.23
C SER A 17 45.93 28.80 -8.50
N CYS A 18 45.26 28.23 -9.51
CA CYS A 18 43.81 28.34 -9.59
C CYS A 18 43.23 27.61 -8.39
N SER A 19 42.92 28.38 -7.36
CA SER A 19 41.99 28.03 -6.30
C SER A 19 40.74 27.40 -6.91
N ARG A 20 40.52 26.09 -6.66
CA ARG A 20 39.18 25.50 -6.68
C ARG A 20 38.38 26.16 -5.57
N ASN A 21 37.79 27.32 -5.85
CA ASN A 21 36.78 27.96 -5.00
C ASN A 21 36.01 28.97 -5.86
N SER A 22 35.02 28.49 -6.60
CA SER A 22 33.72 29.13 -6.86
C SER A 22 33.04 28.51 -8.09
N SER A 23 32.12 27.56 -7.86
CA SER A 23 30.90 27.27 -8.67
C SER A 23 30.35 25.84 -8.51
N GLU A 24 30.76 25.05 -7.50
CA GLU A 24 30.23 23.70 -7.31
C GLU A 24 28.70 23.72 -7.12
N SER A 25 28.03 22.85 -7.86
CA SER A 25 26.64 22.89 -8.29
C SER A 25 25.61 22.66 -7.18
N ASP A 26 24.67 23.59 -7.03
CA ASP A 26 23.34 23.29 -6.48
C ASP A 26 22.52 22.60 -7.60
N LEU A 27 22.09 21.36 -7.36
CA LEU A 27 21.33 20.51 -8.28
C LEU A 27 19.97 21.10 -8.62
N PHE A 28 19.44 22.02 -7.78
CA PHE A 28 18.09 22.56 -7.86
C PHE A 28 18.06 24.07 -8.16
N LYS A 29 19.10 24.63 -8.79
CA LYS A 29 19.20 26.06 -9.14
C LYS A 29 18.01 26.59 -9.95
N ASP A 30 17.36 25.76 -10.77
CA ASP A 30 16.20 26.14 -11.58
C ASP A 30 14.88 25.90 -10.84
N LYS A 31 14.52 26.82 -9.93
CA LYS A 31 13.25 26.78 -9.18
C LYS A 31 12.00 27.08 -10.03
N TYR A 32 12.16 27.47 -11.30
CA TYR A 32 11.08 28.08 -12.10
C TYR A 32 10.25 27.11 -12.95
N ASP A 33 10.52 25.79 -12.92
CA ASP A 33 9.85 24.82 -13.81
C ASP A 33 9.34 23.54 -13.09
N LEU A 34 8.96 23.64 -11.81
CA LEU A 34 8.34 22.51 -11.11
C LEU A 34 6.88 22.34 -11.55
N ASP A 35 6.54 21.11 -11.97
CA ASP A 35 5.16 20.73 -12.30
C ASP A 35 4.25 20.90 -11.07
N LYS A 36 3.41 21.94 -11.10
CA LYS A 36 2.51 22.30 -9.99
C LYS A 36 1.47 21.24 -9.65
N ARG A 37 1.26 20.25 -10.53
CA ARG A 37 0.38 19.10 -10.26
C ARG A 37 1.03 18.08 -9.32
N ILE A 38 2.34 18.10 -9.18
CA ILE A 38 3.07 17.23 -8.27
C ILE A 38 3.16 17.92 -6.91
N GLN A 39 2.31 17.49 -5.97
CA GLN A 39 2.45 17.92 -4.59
C GLN A 39 3.76 17.37 -4.01
N SER A 40 4.62 18.24 -3.50
CA SER A 40 5.87 17.82 -2.84
C SER A 40 5.61 16.85 -1.69
N PHE A 41 6.57 15.96 -1.45
CA PHE A 41 6.65 15.16 -0.23
C PHE A 41 7.27 16.00 0.89
N ASN A 42 6.91 15.70 2.13
CA ASN A 42 7.61 16.25 3.29
C ASN A 42 9.02 15.63 3.35
N ASP A 43 9.15 14.35 3.01
CA ASP A 43 10.43 13.65 2.95
C ASP A 43 10.45 12.54 1.87
N ILE A 44 11.60 12.32 1.26
CA ILE A 44 11.92 11.14 0.45
C ILE A 44 13.12 10.42 1.06
N HIS A 45 12.92 9.14 1.37
CA HIS A 45 13.91 8.27 1.98
C HIS A 45 14.58 7.42 0.90
N LEU A 46 15.89 7.53 0.79
CA LEU A 46 16.73 6.63 0.02
C LEU A 46 17.32 5.60 0.99
N GLU A 47 16.84 4.36 0.94
CA GLU A 47 17.43 3.31 1.76
C GLU A 47 18.64 2.73 1.04
N MET A 48 19.73 2.46 1.76
CA MET A 48 20.94 1.84 1.19
C MET A 48 21.73 1.03 2.21
N SER A 49 22.48 0.03 1.75
CA SER A 49 23.47 -0.65 2.60
C SER A 49 24.83 0.07 2.58
N LEU A 50 25.82 -0.44 3.34
CA LEU A 50 27.21 0.04 3.22
C LEU A 50 27.97 -0.56 2.01
N LYS A 51 27.37 -1.50 1.27
CA LYS A 51 28.05 -2.20 0.16
C LYS A 51 28.57 -1.28 -0.96
N PRO A 52 27.92 -0.14 -1.31
CA PRO A 52 28.44 0.79 -2.30
C PRO A 52 29.79 1.41 -1.92
N PHE A 53 30.09 1.50 -0.62
CA PHE A 53 31.38 1.95 -0.12
C PHE A 53 32.39 0.79 -0.21
N LYS A 54 32.88 0.49 -1.43
CA LYS A 54 33.77 -0.66 -1.67
C LYS A 54 35.21 -0.43 -1.17
N VAL A 55 35.57 0.81 -0.84
CA VAL A 55 36.91 1.19 -0.34
C VAL A 55 36.77 2.12 0.86
N ASN A 56 37.35 1.72 2.00
CA ASN A 56 37.34 2.51 3.23
C ASN A 56 38.41 3.62 3.20
N ASN A 57 38.15 4.68 2.43
CA ASN A 57 38.88 5.94 2.49
C ASN A 57 37.93 7.12 2.21
N ARG A 58 38.30 8.31 2.69
CA ARG A 58 37.44 9.49 2.64
C ARG A 58 37.05 9.92 1.23
N ASP A 59 37.97 9.88 0.26
CA ASP A 59 37.69 10.32 -1.12
C ASP A 59 36.69 9.40 -1.81
N SER A 60 36.83 8.08 -1.63
CA SER A 60 35.90 7.08 -2.15
C SER A 60 34.54 7.18 -1.48
N ILE A 61 34.50 7.37 -0.16
CA ILE A 61 33.25 7.56 0.59
C ILE A 61 32.52 8.82 0.12
N ASP A 62 33.23 9.95 0.01
CA ASP A 62 32.66 11.21 -0.43
C ASP A 62 32.12 11.12 -1.87
N GLN A 63 32.75 10.33 -2.75
CA GLN A 63 32.26 10.10 -4.11
C GLN A 63 30.94 9.31 -4.14
N VAL A 64 30.83 8.25 -3.34
CA VAL A 64 29.58 7.48 -3.20
C VAL A 64 28.48 8.40 -2.66
N CYS A 65 28.77 9.17 -1.60
CA CYS A 65 27.82 10.12 -1.00
C CYS A 65 27.30 11.12 -2.04
N ARG A 66 28.17 11.70 -2.89
CA ARG A 66 27.72 12.61 -3.98
C ARG A 66 26.83 11.89 -4.99
N ASN A 67 27.18 10.66 -5.37
CA ASN A 67 26.46 9.92 -6.40
C ASN A 67 25.00 9.63 -6.02
N VAL A 68 24.75 9.29 -4.74
CA VAL A 68 23.41 9.06 -4.19
C VAL A 68 22.46 10.22 -4.53
N PHE A 69 22.87 11.46 -4.26
CA PHE A 69 22.01 12.63 -4.50
C PHE A 69 21.91 13.02 -5.98
N ILE A 70 22.97 12.83 -6.76
CA ILE A 70 22.98 13.14 -8.21
C ILE A 70 22.02 12.22 -8.96
N GLN A 71 22.10 10.92 -8.71
CA GLN A 71 21.33 9.90 -9.42
C GLN A 71 19.82 10.05 -9.20
N TRP A 72 19.41 10.46 -7.99
CA TRP A 72 18.02 10.61 -7.61
C TRP A 72 17.50 12.06 -7.70
N ALA A 73 18.32 13.01 -8.15
CA ALA A 73 17.99 14.43 -8.21
C ALA A 73 16.64 14.77 -8.90
N PRO A 74 16.23 14.10 -9.99
CA PRO A 74 14.93 14.37 -10.63
C PRO A 74 13.73 14.09 -9.71
N LEU A 75 13.85 13.14 -8.77
CA LEU A 75 12.83 12.85 -7.77
C LEU A 75 12.99 13.76 -6.54
N LEU A 76 14.22 13.86 -6.01
CA LEU A 76 14.52 14.56 -4.75
C LEU A 76 14.18 16.05 -4.77
N ARG A 77 14.06 16.68 -5.95
CA ARG A 77 13.59 18.07 -6.07
C ARG A 77 12.16 18.26 -5.56
N HIS A 78 11.34 17.21 -5.52
CA HIS A 78 9.94 17.20 -5.07
C HIS A 78 9.76 16.85 -3.59
N ALA A 79 10.77 17.10 -2.75
CA ALA A 79 10.70 16.86 -1.29
C ALA A 79 11.16 18.09 -0.48
N ASP A 80 10.67 18.29 0.74
CA ASP A 80 11.20 19.35 1.61
C ASP A 80 12.47 18.90 2.35
N THR A 81 12.48 17.64 2.81
CA THR A 81 13.60 16.95 3.45
C THR A 81 14.03 15.76 2.59
N ILE A 82 15.29 15.35 2.71
CA ILE A 82 15.79 14.10 2.13
C ILE A 82 16.39 13.26 3.24
N SER A 83 15.91 12.04 3.41
CA SER A 83 16.49 11.09 4.35
C SER A 83 17.30 10.01 3.63
N VAL A 84 18.42 9.58 4.20
CA VAL A 84 19.13 8.37 3.79
C VAL A 84 19.06 7.39 4.95
N MET A 85 18.44 6.23 4.73
CA MET A 85 18.33 5.18 5.76
C MET A 85 19.40 4.13 5.48
N LEU A 86 20.33 3.96 6.41
CA LEU A 86 21.40 2.97 6.29
C LEU A 86 20.92 1.64 6.84
N TRP A 87 21.05 0.60 6.01
CA TRP A 87 21.06 -0.79 6.46
C TRP A 87 22.51 -1.13 6.81
N THR A 88 23.00 -0.60 7.94
CA THR A 88 24.38 -0.85 8.37
C THR A 88 24.59 -2.33 8.67
N ALA A 89 23.70 -2.93 9.46
CA ALA A 89 23.60 -4.37 9.68
C ALA A 89 22.12 -4.75 9.95
N ASP A 90 21.86 -5.67 10.88
CA ASP A 90 20.53 -6.08 11.36
C ASP A 90 20.20 -5.46 12.74
N GLY A 91 20.92 -4.44 13.18
CA GLY A 91 20.86 -3.91 14.55
C GLY A 91 21.91 -4.53 15.50
N SER A 92 22.68 -5.53 15.06
CA SER A 92 23.80 -6.09 15.86
C SER A 92 24.91 -5.07 16.17
N GLU A 93 25.11 -4.10 15.29
CA GLU A 93 25.94 -2.91 15.49
C GLU A 93 25.45 -2.04 16.65
N ILE A 94 24.14 -2.01 16.92
CA ILE A 94 23.57 -1.30 18.08
C ILE A 94 23.77 -2.16 19.34
N LEU A 95 23.44 -3.45 19.25
CA LEU A 95 23.43 -4.37 20.40
C LEU A 95 24.84 -4.60 20.98
N ASN A 96 25.88 -4.61 20.15
CA ASN A 96 27.27 -4.84 20.57
C ASN A 96 28.10 -3.55 20.72
N TYR A 97 27.50 -2.37 20.62
CA TYR A 97 28.25 -1.13 20.69
C TYR A 97 28.81 -0.88 22.10
N THR A 98 30.11 -0.65 22.19
CA THR A 98 30.84 -0.43 23.45
C THR A 98 31.08 1.05 23.79
N GLY A 99 30.87 1.96 22.85
CA GLY A 99 31.26 3.37 23.00
C GLY A 99 32.64 3.72 22.41
N ASP A 100 33.38 2.76 21.85
CA ASP A 100 34.70 2.98 21.25
C ASP A 100 34.62 3.17 19.73
N ASP A 101 35.04 4.33 19.23
CA ASP A 101 35.12 4.63 17.80
C ASP A 101 36.07 3.68 17.04
N ASN A 102 37.07 3.10 17.70
CA ASN A 102 38.02 2.17 17.08
C ASN A 102 37.51 0.72 17.05
N GLN A 103 36.35 0.44 17.67
CA GLN A 103 35.75 -0.88 17.66
C GLN A 103 35.51 -1.34 16.21
N ARG A 104 35.82 -2.61 15.93
CA ARG A 104 35.50 -3.26 14.66
C ARG A 104 33.98 -3.26 14.45
N LEU A 105 33.52 -2.78 13.30
CA LEU A 105 32.12 -2.86 12.90
C LEU A 105 31.86 -4.17 12.14
N GLU A 106 30.95 -4.98 12.65
CA GLU A 106 30.30 -6.04 11.91
C GLU A 106 29.11 -5.42 11.16
N TRP A 107 29.06 -5.60 9.84
CA TRP A 107 28.13 -4.87 8.97
C TRP A 107 27.60 -5.78 7.86
N SER A 108 26.63 -5.28 7.09
CA SER A 108 25.86 -5.99 6.06
C SER A 108 26.67 -6.41 4.81
N GLN A 109 27.83 -7.04 4.99
CA GLN A 109 28.75 -7.41 3.91
C GLN A 109 28.37 -8.71 3.19
N TYR A 110 27.24 -9.33 3.54
CA TYR A 110 26.87 -10.65 3.06
C TYR A 110 25.73 -10.65 2.04
N VAL A 111 25.70 -11.66 1.19
CA VAL A 111 24.55 -12.04 0.36
C VAL A 111 24.06 -13.40 0.83
N GLY A 112 22.82 -13.45 1.32
CA GLY A 112 22.21 -14.62 1.96
C GLY A 112 22.14 -14.52 3.49
N ASN A 113 21.83 -15.63 4.15
CA ASN A 113 21.73 -15.69 5.61
C ASN A 113 23.10 -16.06 6.24
N PRO A 114 23.78 -15.15 6.96
CA PRO A 114 25.08 -15.40 7.57
C PRO A 114 25.01 -16.09 8.94
N ASN A 115 23.81 -16.25 9.51
CA ASN A 115 23.57 -16.87 10.82
C ASN A 115 22.97 -18.28 10.67
N THR A 116 23.56 -19.10 9.79
CA THR A 116 23.18 -20.52 9.62
C THR A 116 24.25 -21.45 10.17
N ASP A 117 24.00 -22.75 10.14
CA ASP A 117 24.98 -23.79 10.51
C ASP A 117 26.17 -23.86 9.53
N HIS A 118 26.15 -23.08 8.45
CA HIS A 118 27.21 -23.04 7.45
C HIS A 118 27.99 -21.73 7.56
N GLU A 119 29.33 -21.83 7.66
CA GLU A 119 30.20 -20.67 7.60
C GLU A 119 30.02 -19.90 6.28
N VAL A 120 30.22 -18.59 6.34
CA VAL A 120 30.16 -17.73 5.15
C VAL A 120 31.17 -18.22 4.10
N ASN A 121 30.76 -18.21 2.83
CA ASN A 121 31.48 -18.77 1.68
C ASN A 121 31.68 -20.29 1.71
N SER A 122 30.98 -21.01 2.58
CA SER A 122 31.08 -22.47 2.69
C SER A 122 29.76 -23.18 2.34
N GLY A 123 29.73 -24.50 2.55
CA GLY A 123 28.57 -25.34 2.33
C GLY A 123 28.41 -25.84 0.88
N PRO A 124 27.58 -26.88 0.66
CA PRO A 124 27.34 -27.45 -0.65
C PRO A 124 26.72 -26.46 -1.65
N LYS A 125 27.09 -26.52 -2.95
CA LYS A 125 26.67 -25.55 -3.98
C LYS A 125 25.16 -25.51 -4.22
N GLU A 126 24.46 -26.57 -3.88
CA GLU A 126 23.02 -26.74 -3.99
C GLU A 126 22.22 -25.97 -2.91
N LEU A 127 22.87 -25.51 -1.84
CA LEU A 127 22.19 -24.73 -0.81
C LEU A 127 21.73 -23.38 -1.35
N SER A 128 20.49 -23.02 -1.01
CA SER A 128 19.95 -21.69 -1.29
C SER A 128 20.60 -20.63 -0.41
N LEU A 129 20.44 -19.35 -0.77
CA LEU A 129 20.88 -18.24 0.06
C LEU A 129 20.17 -18.24 1.44
N HIS A 130 18.98 -18.82 1.57
CA HIS A 130 18.33 -18.92 2.88
C HIS A 130 19.06 -19.86 3.85
N GLN A 131 19.93 -20.73 3.33
CA GLN A 131 20.65 -21.75 4.09
C GLN A 131 22.14 -21.42 4.25
N ARG A 132 22.66 -20.39 3.59
CA ARG A 132 24.07 -19.97 3.67
C ARG A 132 24.25 -18.54 3.15
N ALA A 133 25.42 -17.97 3.41
CA ALA A 133 25.79 -16.68 2.84
C ALA A 133 27.17 -16.67 2.17
N TYR A 134 27.38 -15.62 1.37
CA TYR A 134 28.65 -15.27 0.75
C TYR A 134 29.04 -13.85 1.11
N ASP A 135 30.34 -13.57 1.10
CA ASP A 135 30.79 -12.18 1.00
C ASP A 135 30.30 -11.58 -0.32
N TYR A 136 29.81 -10.34 -0.27
CA TYR A 136 29.27 -9.68 -1.46
C TYR A 136 30.34 -9.36 -2.52
N ILE A 137 31.59 -9.19 -2.09
CA ILE A 137 32.79 -9.05 -2.94
C ILE A 137 33.99 -9.76 -2.29
N PRO A 138 35.05 -10.09 -3.05
CA PRO A 138 36.30 -10.56 -2.48
C PRO A 138 36.92 -9.50 -1.55
N ASN A 139 37.30 -9.90 -0.33
CA ASN A 139 37.91 -9.05 0.70
C ASN A 139 37.09 -7.76 0.98
N PRO A 140 35.86 -7.88 1.53
CA PRO A 140 35.05 -6.73 1.89
C PRO A 140 35.80 -5.72 2.77
N PRO A 141 35.52 -4.41 2.61
CA PRO A 141 36.17 -3.37 3.38
C PRO A 141 35.93 -3.55 4.88
N GLN A 142 36.97 -3.21 5.63
CA GLN A 142 36.98 -3.33 7.06
C GLN A 142 36.67 -1.94 7.67
N TYR A 143 35.45 -1.77 8.22
CA TYR A 143 35.00 -0.56 8.94
C TYR A 143 35.15 -0.61 10.47
N THR A 144 35.32 0.56 11.06
CA THR A 144 35.15 0.84 12.50
C THR A 144 33.89 1.70 12.73
N TYR A 145 33.46 1.86 13.99
CA TYR A 145 32.37 2.80 14.31
C TYR A 145 32.74 4.25 13.96
N GLY A 146 34.02 4.62 14.08
CA GLY A 146 34.53 5.92 13.63
C GLY A 146 34.39 6.13 12.11
N ASP A 147 34.52 5.06 11.31
CA ASP A 147 34.28 5.13 9.86
C ASP A 147 32.77 5.28 9.55
N LEU A 148 31.90 4.57 10.27
CA LEU A 148 30.45 4.73 10.15
C LEU A 148 30.03 6.16 10.46
N LYS A 149 30.51 6.73 11.57
CA LYS A 149 30.32 8.13 11.93
C LYS A 149 30.79 9.09 10.83
N TYR A 150 31.91 8.79 10.17
CA TYR A 150 32.36 9.57 9.02
C TYR A 150 31.36 9.47 7.84
N ILE A 151 30.92 8.26 7.47
CA ILE A 151 29.94 8.03 6.39
C ILE A 151 28.64 8.82 6.65
N VAL A 152 28.08 8.73 7.87
CA VAL A 152 26.89 9.47 8.30
C VAL A 152 27.10 10.98 8.10
N SER A 153 28.22 11.52 8.59
CA SER A 153 28.53 12.94 8.45
C SER A 153 28.74 13.37 6.98
N ALA A 154 29.34 12.50 6.16
CA ALA A 154 29.63 12.77 4.76
C ALA A 154 28.35 12.80 3.91
N LEU A 155 27.40 11.89 4.15
CA LEU A 155 26.09 11.89 3.52
C LEU A 155 25.33 13.20 3.80
N LYS A 156 25.26 13.64 5.07
CA LYS A 156 24.66 14.92 5.45
C LYS A 156 25.31 16.09 4.71
N ARG A 157 26.63 16.22 4.87
CA ARG A 157 27.42 17.32 4.29
C ARG A 157 27.28 17.41 2.77
N HIS A 158 27.38 16.28 2.06
CA HIS A 158 27.28 16.28 0.59
C HIS A 158 25.85 16.48 0.11
N GLY A 159 24.87 15.87 0.77
CA GLY A 159 23.47 16.04 0.41
C GLY A 159 22.98 17.48 0.60
N GLU A 160 23.25 18.09 1.76
CA GLU A 160 22.90 19.49 2.03
C GLU A 160 23.57 20.43 1.02
N ARG A 161 24.85 20.21 0.73
CA ARG A 161 25.62 21.03 -0.21
C ARG A 161 25.08 20.93 -1.65
N LEU A 162 24.70 19.73 -2.09
CA LEU A 162 24.24 19.49 -3.46
C LEU A 162 22.78 19.88 -3.67
N THR A 163 21.93 19.73 -2.65
CA THR A 163 20.48 19.89 -2.77
C THR A 163 19.95 21.17 -2.15
N GLY A 164 20.69 21.79 -1.23
CA GLY A 164 20.22 22.92 -0.43
C GLY A 164 19.07 22.58 0.52
N LYS A 165 18.79 21.30 0.76
CA LYS A 165 17.71 20.80 1.61
C LYS A 165 18.27 20.21 2.90
N VAL A 166 17.41 20.08 3.91
CA VAL A 166 17.74 19.35 5.13
C VAL A 166 17.97 17.88 4.79
N VAL A 167 19.08 17.32 5.26
CA VAL A 167 19.40 15.90 5.09
C VAL A 167 19.44 15.20 6.44
N ARG A 168 18.68 14.11 6.55
CA ARG A 168 18.66 13.25 7.75
C ARG A 168 19.22 11.88 7.43
N ILE A 169 19.87 11.25 8.39
CA ILE A 169 20.39 9.88 8.26
C ILE A 169 19.74 9.02 9.34
N GLY A 170 19.18 7.89 8.93
CA GLY A 170 18.57 6.91 9.84
C GLY A 170 19.37 5.63 9.89
N GLU A 171 19.31 4.94 11.03
CA GLU A 171 19.77 3.55 11.18
C GLU A 171 18.56 2.62 11.20
N THR A 172 18.76 1.32 10.97
CA THR A 172 17.74 0.30 11.14
C THR A 172 17.99 -0.65 12.31
N PHE A 173 16.93 -1.31 12.76
CA PHE A 173 17.03 -2.54 13.52
C PHE A 173 16.13 -3.59 12.87
N ASP A 174 16.70 -4.75 12.55
CA ASP A 174 15.96 -5.87 12.01
C ASP A 174 15.91 -7.05 13.01
N PRO A 175 14.73 -7.57 13.35
CA PRO A 175 14.62 -8.70 14.27
C PRO A 175 15.14 -10.02 13.68
N GLY A 176 15.32 -10.12 12.37
CA GLY A 176 15.68 -11.36 11.68
C GLY A 176 17.18 -11.68 11.67
N PRO A 177 17.54 -12.87 11.14
CA PRO A 177 18.92 -13.37 11.07
C PRO A 177 19.70 -12.87 9.85
N GLU A 178 19.12 -11.94 9.10
CA GLU A 178 19.64 -11.47 7.82
C GLU A 178 20.81 -10.46 8.01
N PHE A 179 21.36 -9.93 6.92
CA PHE A 179 22.35 -8.84 6.88
C PHE A 179 23.77 -9.15 7.39
N ALA A 180 23.94 -9.47 8.67
CA ALA A 180 25.25 -9.54 9.34
C ALA A 180 25.32 -10.68 10.37
N LYS A 181 26.53 -11.09 10.77
CA LYS A 181 26.66 -12.11 11.83
C LYS A 181 26.29 -11.49 13.18
N SER A 182 25.38 -12.14 13.91
CA SER A 182 24.94 -11.66 15.23
C SER A 182 25.27 -12.64 16.35
N GLU A 183 26.42 -12.44 16.99
CA GLU A 183 26.74 -13.22 18.19
C GLU A 183 25.80 -12.88 19.36
N PHE A 184 25.33 -11.65 19.43
CA PHE A 184 24.38 -11.22 20.46
C PHE A 184 23.08 -12.03 20.36
N LYS A 185 22.42 -12.03 19.20
CA LYS A 185 21.10 -12.66 19.03
C LYS A 185 21.16 -14.19 19.04
N TYR A 186 22.20 -14.79 18.48
CA TYR A 186 22.23 -16.24 18.21
C TYR A 186 23.20 -17.06 19.08
N LYS A 187 24.04 -16.40 19.89
CA LYS A 187 24.95 -17.10 20.82
C LYS A 187 24.81 -16.65 22.27
N LYS A 188 24.86 -15.33 22.53
CA LYS A 188 24.84 -14.78 23.90
C LYS A 188 23.43 -14.74 24.48
N HIS A 189 22.50 -14.22 23.70
CA HIS A 189 21.11 -14.01 24.10
C HIS A 189 20.09 -14.72 23.19
N PRO A 190 20.22 -16.03 22.89
CA PRO A 190 19.25 -16.74 22.07
C PRO A 190 17.84 -16.78 22.68
N GLU A 191 17.69 -16.49 23.97
CA GLU A 191 16.39 -16.38 24.65
C GLU A 191 15.48 -15.28 24.09
N ILE A 192 16.04 -14.24 23.44
CA ILE A 192 15.21 -13.16 22.87
C ILE A 192 14.60 -13.55 21.52
N CYS A 193 15.14 -14.58 20.87
CA CYS A 193 14.68 -15.08 19.59
C CYS A 193 13.52 -16.04 19.80
N MET A 194 12.29 -15.51 19.88
CA MET A 194 11.08 -16.30 20.14
C MET A 194 10.24 -16.54 18.88
N GLY A 195 10.37 -15.67 17.86
CA GLY A 195 9.59 -15.75 16.63
C GLY A 195 10.08 -16.85 15.69
N ASN A 196 9.14 -17.46 14.94
CA ASN A 196 9.41 -18.56 14.03
C ASN A 196 9.35 -18.16 12.55
N THR A 197 9.44 -16.86 12.28
CA THR A 197 9.23 -16.26 10.96
C THR A 197 10.19 -16.77 9.88
N MET A 198 11.44 -17.12 10.20
CA MET A 198 12.38 -17.79 9.28
C MET A 198 12.80 -19.18 9.77
N GLY A 199 11.91 -19.88 10.47
CA GLY A 199 12.22 -21.11 11.18
C GLY A 199 12.30 -20.88 12.69
N ALA A 200 12.42 -21.96 13.45
CA ALA A 200 12.23 -21.91 14.89
C ALA A 200 13.25 -20.97 15.58
N LYS A 201 12.77 -20.05 16.42
CA LYS A 201 13.61 -19.13 17.23
C LYS A 201 14.60 -18.31 16.41
N THR A 202 14.14 -17.72 15.32
CA THR A 202 15.01 -16.95 14.40
C THR A 202 14.86 -15.44 14.56
N PHE A 203 13.74 -14.97 15.13
CA PHE A 203 13.40 -13.56 15.20
C PHE A 203 13.33 -13.05 16.63
N VAL A 204 13.95 -11.89 16.87
CA VAL A 204 13.87 -11.17 18.15
C VAL A 204 12.43 -10.77 18.43
N CYS A 205 11.93 -11.13 19.61
CA CYS A 205 10.62 -10.71 20.08
C CYS A 205 10.73 -9.48 20.99
N CYS A 206 9.95 -8.43 20.68
CA CYS A 206 10.07 -7.14 21.34
C CYS A 206 9.87 -7.18 22.87
N TYR A 207 9.04 -8.10 23.37
CA TYR A 207 8.75 -8.25 24.79
C TYR A 207 9.55 -9.35 25.49
N ALA A 208 10.66 -9.80 24.90
CA ALA A 208 11.57 -10.74 25.55
C ALA A 208 12.33 -10.11 26.73
N THR A 209 12.95 -10.96 27.55
CA THR A 209 13.84 -10.58 28.66
C THR A 209 15.21 -11.23 28.49
N LEU A 210 16.27 -10.47 28.74
CA LEU A 210 17.66 -10.89 28.64
C LEU A 210 18.13 -11.61 29.90
N ASN A 211 18.98 -12.62 29.73
CA ASN A 211 19.77 -13.21 30.81
C ASN A 211 20.94 -12.32 31.23
N GLU A 212 21.57 -12.65 32.35
CA GLU A 212 22.79 -11.96 32.80
C GLU A 212 23.90 -12.06 31.73
N ASP A 213 24.53 -10.93 31.41
CA ASP A 213 25.77 -10.84 30.64
C ASP A 213 26.75 -9.93 31.39
N LYS A 214 28.04 -10.26 31.40
CA LYS A 214 29.11 -9.51 32.08
C LYS A 214 29.95 -8.67 31.13
N GLU A 215 29.69 -8.74 29.84
CA GLU A 215 30.38 -7.94 28.84
C GLU A 215 30.05 -6.45 28.96
N HIS A 216 30.94 -5.62 28.44
CA HIS A 216 30.80 -4.17 28.47
C HIS A 216 30.02 -3.69 27.24
N TYR A 217 28.95 -2.93 27.47
CA TYR A 217 28.18 -2.24 26.44
C TYR A 217 28.06 -0.74 26.78
N ALA A 218 27.88 0.12 25.78
CA ALA A 218 27.82 1.57 25.97
C ALA A 218 26.77 2.01 27.03
N GLY A 219 25.57 1.42 26.99
CA GLY A 219 24.49 1.64 27.95
C GLY A 219 24.58 0.76 29.21
N TYR A 220 25.39 -0.29 29.19
CA TYR A 220 25.55 -1.26 30.28
C TYR A 220 27.05 -1.54 30.52
N PRO A 221 27.81 -0.57 31.04
CA PRO A 221 29.26 -0.67 31.14
C PRO A 221 29.75 -1.74 32.13
N SER A 222 28.85 -2.27 32.96
CA SER A 222 29.12 -3.33 33.95
C SER A 222 28.42 -4.66 33.63
N GLY A 223 27.87 -4.81 32.41
CA GLY A 223 27.07 -5.98 32.04
C GLY A 223 25.56 -5.76 32.14
N ILE A 224 24.83 -6.69 31.52
CA ILE A 224 23.37 -6.76 31.49
C ILE A 224 22.90 -7.56 32.72
N PRO A 225 22.07 -6.99 33.61
CA PRO A 225 21.50 -7.75 34.72
C PRO A 225 20.51 -8.84 34.27
N GLN A 226 20.40 -9.93 35.03
CA GLN A 226 19.41 -10.98 34.80
C GLN A 226 17.98 -10.42 34.76
N GLY A 227 17.19 -10.83 33.76
CA GLY A 227 15.77 -10.46 33.64
C GLY A 227 15.55 -9.05 33.09
N THR A 228 16.58 -8.42 32.53
CA THR A 228 16.45 -7.09 31.91
C THR A 228 15.48 -7.15 30.72
N PRO A 229 14.41 -6.36 30.68
CA PRO A 229 13.53 -6.31 29.51
C PRO A 229 14.28 -5.85 28.27
N PHE A 230 14.04 -6.53 27.13
CA PHE A 230 14.72 -6.19 25.88
C PHE A 230 14.50 -4.72 25.48
N GLY A 231 13.28 -4.20 25.63
CA GLY A 231 12.98 -2.78 25.36
C GLY A 231 13.84 -1.80 26.16
N THR A 232 14.13 -2.09 27.43
CA THR A 232 15.00 -1.25 28.28
C THR A 232 16.46 -1.33 27.84
N PHE A 233 16.97 -2.54 27.57
CA PHE A 233 18.34 -2.69 27.06
C PHE A 233 18.51 -1.97 25.72
N PHE A 234 17.61 -2.27 24.79
CA PHE A 234 17.66 -1.78 23.42
C PHE A 234 17.51 -0.27 23.36
N GLY A 235 16.55 0.32 24.08
CA GLY A 235 16.39 1.77 24.14
C GLY A 235 17.66 2.48 24.62
N LYS A 236 18.27 1.96 25.68
CA LYS A 236 19.49 2.57 26.23
C LYS A 236 20.68 2.43 25.28
N GLN A 237 20.88 1.24 24.69
CA GLN A 237 21.92 1.04 23.66
C GLN A 237 21.72 1.93 22.45
N SER A 238 20.49 2.02 21.93
CA SER A 238 20.14 2.88 20.80
C SER A 238 20.43 4.34 21.10
N GLN A 239 20.09 4.85 22.28
CA GLN A 239 20.36 6.24 22.65
C GLN A 239 21.85 6.56 22.56
N HIS A 240 22.72 5.71 23.10
CA HIS A 240 24.18 5.89 23.01
C HIS A 240 24.67 5.80 21.56
N PHE A 241 24.41 4.69 20.88
CA PHE A 241 24.90 4.45 19.52
C PHE A 241 24.47 5.55 18.54
N LEU A 242 23.19 5.91 18.53
CA LEU A 242 22.64 6.88 17.57
C LEU A 242 23.21 8.28 17.82
N THR A 243 23.40 8.66 19.09
CA THR A 243 24.00 9.96 19.45
C THR A 243 25.47 10.01 19.01
N ASP A 244 26.23 8.96 19.30
CA ASP A 244 27.68 8.95 19.04
C ASP A 244 28.00 8.90 17.54
N MET A 245 27.18 8.20 16.76
CA MET A 245 27.30 8.11 15.29
C MET A 245 26.64 9.29 14.55
N GLY A 246 25.73 10.02 15.19
CA GLY A 246 25.06 11.19 14.63
C GLY A 246 23.85 10.87 13.75
N PHE A 247 23.13 9.78 14.04
CA PHE A 247 21.86 9.43 13.38
C PHE A 247 20.69 10.28 13.90
N ASP A 248 19.71 10.54 13.04
CA ASP A 248 18.55 11.41 13.33
C ASP A 248 17.27 10.63 13.64
N PHE A 249 17.19 9.37 13.23
CA PHE A 249 16.05 8.48 13.47
C PHE A 249 16.48 7.02 13.45
N LEU A 250 15.62 6.15 14.01
CA LEU A 250 15.81 4.70 13.98
C LEU A 250 14.56 4.02 13.41
N TRP A 251 14.77 3.11 12.47
CA TRP A 251 13.73 2.35 11.80
C TRP A 251 13.60 0.94 12.38
N PHE A 252 12.42 0.61 12.93
CA PHE A 252 12.09 -0.75 13.36
C PHE A 252 11.55 -1.56 12.19
N SER A 253 12.38 -2.47 11.69
CA SER A 253 12.07 -3.33 10.55
C SER A 253 11.31 -4.61 10.96
N ASN A 254 10.73 -5.26 9.96
CA ASN A 254 10.13 -6.60 10.02
C ASN A 254 9.23 -6.85 11.25
N GLY A 255 8.49 -5.81 11.65
CA GLY A 255 7.47 -5.85 12.70
C GLY A 255 8.01 -5.84 14.13
N LEU A 256 9.27 -5.47 14.36
CA LEU A 256 9.73 -5.18 15.72
C LEU A 256 8.82 -4.13 16.37
N GLY A 257 8.32 -4.44 17.56
CA GLY A 257 7.35 -3.61 18.29
C GLY A 257 5.88 -3.92 17.95
N PHE A 258 5.61 -4.92 17.10
CA PHE A 258 4.27 -5.31 16.64
C PHE A 258 4.00 -6.82 16.79
N GLY A 259 4.53 -7.43 17.85
CA GLY A 259 4.26 -8.85 18.18
C GLY A 259 5.42 -9.81 17.93
N MET A 260 5.09 -11.10 17.85
CA MET A 260 6.06 -12.20 17.75
C MET A 260 6.10 -12.81 16.34
N GLU A 261 4.96 -12.88 15.65
CA GLU A 261 4.84 -13.47 14.31
C GLU A 261 4.36 -12.40 13.33
N THR A 262 5.29 -11.65 12.77
CA THR A 262 5.02 -10.39 12.06
C THR A 262 4.77 -10.55 10.56
N TRP A 263 5.06 -11.75 10.01
CA TRP A 263 4.85 -12.08 8.59
C TRP A 263 3.70 -13.07 8.36
N GLY A 264 3.32 -13.83 9.39
CA GLY A 264 2.40 -14.95 9.29
C GLY A 264 0.93 -14.58 9.49
N SER A 265 0.04 -15.46 9.05
CA SER A 265 -1.41 -15.38 9.31
C SER A 265 -1.77 -15.94 10.69
N THR A 266 -0.78 -16.45 11.43
CA THR A 266 -0.83 -17.01 12.78
C THR A 266 0.03 -16.20 13.74
N GLY A 267 -0.15 -16.39 15.05
CA GLY A 267 0.59 -15.69 16.09
C GLY A 267 0.25 -16.22 17.47
N ALA A 268 0.51 -15.42 18.51
CA ALA A 268 0.27 -15.79 19.89
C ALA A 268 -1.20 -16.17 20.19
N VAL A 269 -2.14 -15.55 19.47
CA VAL A 269 -3.59 -15.70 19.66
C VAL A 269 -4.21 -16.70 18.69
N PHE A 270 -3.70 -16.83 17.47
CA PHE A 270 -4.21 -17.81 16.49
C PHE A 270 -3.13 -18.81 16.08
N ASP A 271 -3.34 -20.09 16.38
CA ASP A 271 -2.36 -21.15 16.14
C ASP A 271 -2.49 -21.83 14.76
N GLY A 272 -3.37 -21.30 13.90
CA GLY A 272 -3.68 -21.88 12.59
C GLY A 272 -4.82 -22.89 12.60
N LYS A 273 -5.30 -23.29 13.79
CA LYS A 273 -6.46 -24.18 13.99
C LYS A 273 -7.57 -23.50 14.76
N GLN A 274 -7.23 -22.79 15.83
CA GLN A 274 -8.20 -22.12 16.70
C GLN A 274 -7.64 -20.81 17.26
N PHE A 275 -8.55 -19.93 17.65
CA PHE A 275 -8.23 -18.69 18.35
C PHE A 275 -8.19 -18.94 19.86
N HIS A 276 -7.31 -18.20 20.54
CA HIS A 276 -7.03 -18.24 21.97
C HIS A 276 -7.26 -16.85 22.57
N PRO A 277 -8.52 -16.37 22.65
CA PRO A 277 -8.82 -14.99 23.04
C PRO A 277 -8.31 -14.64 24.46
N GLU A 278 -8.12 -15.63 25.31
CA GLU A 278 -7.56 -15.47 26.65
C GLU A 278 -6.12 -14.93 26.65
N LYS A 279 -5.40 -15.04 25.53
CA LYS A 279 -4.02 -14.52 25.38
C LYS A 279 -3.97 -13.05 24.93
N LEU A 280 -5.07 -12.50 24.41
CA LEU A 280 -5.10 -11.16 23.81
C LEU A 280 -4.58 -10.07 24.76
N ASN A 281 -5.10 -10.04 26.00
CA ASN A 281 -4.74 -9.00 26.96
C ASN A 281 -3.25 -9.07 27.34
N ASP A 282 -2.73 -10.26 27.63
CA ASP A 282 -1.33 -10.48 28.00
C ASP A 282 -0.38 -10.09 26.85
N THR A 283 -0.66 -10.52 25.62
CA THR A 283 0.17 -10.17 24.46
C THR A 283 0.17 -8.66 24.19
N ARG A 284 -0.99 -8.01 24.27
CA ARG A 284 -1.11 -6.56 24.11
C ARG A 284 -0.31 -5.78 25.16
N GLU A 285 -0.44 -6.16 26.43
CA GLU A 285 0.25 -5.48 27.54
C GLU A 285 1.75 -5.57 27.36
N LYS A 286 2.26 -6.75 26.98
CA LYS A 286 3.67 -6.98 26.67
C LYS A 286 4.19 -6.10 25.52
N ILE A 287 3.44 -6.01 24.42
CA ILE A 287 3.82 -5.14 23.29
C ILE A 287 3.85 -3.67 23.70
N THR A 288 2.83 -3.21 24.45
CA THR A 288 2.77 -1.82 24.92
C THR A 288 3.88 -1.50 25.91
N ASP A 289 4.19 -2.44 26.81
CA ASP A 289 5.27 -2.31 27.79
C ASP A 289 6.65 -2.20 27.12
N PHE A 290 6.89 -2.92 26.01
CA PHE A 290 8.10 -2.71 25.20
C PHE A 290 8.24 -1.26 24.75
N TRP A 291 7.18 -0.66 24.17
CA TRP A 291 7.23 0.72 23.71
C TRP A 291 7.47 1.71 24.85
N ASN A 292 6.79 1.52 25.99
CA ASN A 292 7.01 2.33 27.18
C ASN A 292 8.45 2.26 27.67
N LYS A 293 9.00 1.04 27.79
CA LYS A 293 10.37 0.81 28.27
C LYS A 293 11.44 1.31 27.30
N PHE A 294 11.23 1.11 25.99
CA PHE A 294 12.13 1.66 24.97
C PHE A 294 12.14 3.18 25.03
N ARG A 295 10.97 3.82 25.11
CA ARG A 295 10.86 5.28 25.15
C ARG A 295 11.35 5.93 26.44
N ALA A 296 11.32 5.21 27.55
CA ALA A 296 11.94 5.68 28.79
C ALA A 296 13.46 5.88 28.63
N GLU A 297 14.11 5.04 27.82
CA GLU A 297 15.57 5.06 27.64
C GLU A 297 16.02 5.80 26.36
N CYS A 298 15.16 5.90 25.34
CA CYS A 298 15.39 6.62 24.09
C CYS A 298 14.19 7.56 23.76
N PRO A 299 14.07 8.69 24.47
CA PRO A 299 12.87 9.53 24.41
C PRO A 299 12.78 10.39 23.13
N ASP A 300 13.90 10.97 22.69
CA ASP A 300 13.88 12.08 21.73
C ASP A 300 14.03 11.63 20.27
N ILE A 301 14.76 10.54 20.03
CA ILE A 301 15.04 10.08 18.67
C ILE A 301 13.75 9.54 18.04
N ARG A 302 13.37 10.07 16.87
CA ARG A 302 12.15 9.63 16.19
C ARG A 302 12.27 8.16 15.80
N ILE A 303 11.19 7.40 16.03
CA ILE A 303 11.10 6.02 15.56
C ILE A 303 10.23 5.98 14.32
N GLU A 304 10.70 5.26 13.32
CA GLU A 304 9.93 4.92 12.13
C GLU A 304 9.75 3.41 12.08
N THR A 305 8.68 2.94 11.46
CA THR A 305 8.31 1.53 11.57
C THR A 305 7.98 0.93 10.21
N ARG A 306 8.43 -0.30 9.98
CA ARG A 306 7.97 -1.13 8.86
C ARG A 306 6.63 -1.79 9.16
N GLY A 307 6.37 -2.10 10.43
CA GLY A 307 5.20 -2.86 10.86
C GLY A 307 5.20 -4.30 10.32
N THR A 308 4.03 -4.91 10.28
CA THR A 308 3.83 -6.31 9.87
C THR A 308 3.49 -6.43 8.37
N ASN A 309 3.32 -7.66 7.87
CA ASN A 309 2.74 -7.90 6.54
C ASN A 309 1.21 -7.92 6.52
N ILE A 310 0.57 -7.84 7.68
CA ILE A 310 -0.83 -8.16 7.85
C ILE A 310 -1.62 -6.89 8.20
N SER A 311 -2.89 -6.85 7.84
CA SER A 311 -3.76 -5.73 8.15
C SER A 311 -4.04 -5.60 9.66
N VAL A 312 -4.47 -4.42 10.08
CA VAL A 312 -4.59 -4.05 11.50
C VAL A 312 -5.49 -5.02 12.28
N GLY A 313 -6.66 -5.34 11.77
CA GLY A 313 -7.60 -6.24 12.44
C GLY A 313 -7.09 -7.67 12.48
N ALA A 314 -6.54 -8.17 11.37
CA ALA A 314 -5.98 -9.52 11.34
C ALA A 314 -4.78 -9.66 12.30
N ASP A 315 -3.90 -8.66 12.39
CA ASP A 315 -2.79 -8.63 13.36
C ASP A 315 -3.26 -8.63 14.81
N LEU A 316 -4.23 -7.77 15.12
CA LEU A 316 -4.86 -7.72 16.43
C LEU A 316 -5.41 -9.11 16.81
N ALA A 317 -6.12 -9.74 15.87
CA ALA A 317 -6.78 -11.01 16.10
C ALA A 317 -5.83 -12.23 16.17
N LYS A 318 -4.71 -12.23 15.44
CA LYS A 318 -3.76 -13.35 15.42
C LYS A 318 -2.63 -13.23 16.44
N ASP A 319 -2.22 -12.02 16.79
CA ASP A 319 -1.00 -11.78 17.56
C ASP A 319 -1.14 -10.65 18.59
N GLY A 320 -2.37 -10.17 18.88
CA GLY A 320 -2.63 -9.23 19.96
C GLY A 320 -2.05 -7.82 19.76
N VAL A 321 -1.76 -7.44 18.51
CA VAL A 321 -1.17 -6.13 18.18
C VAL A 321 -2.23 -5.04 18.28
N ASP A 322 -2.22 -4.29 19.38
CA ASP A 322 -3.12 -3.15 19.59
C ASP A 322 -2.52 -1.87 18.98
N LEU A 323 -2.79 -1.65 17.70
CA LEU A 323 -2.27 -0.49 16.96
C LEU A 323 -2.83 0.82 17.53
N LYS A 324 -4.08 0.82 18.02
CA LYS A 324 -4.70 1.97 18.67
C LYS A 324 -3.91 2.40 19.92
N ALA A 325 -3.50 1.45 20.76
CA ALA A 325 -2.66 1.72 21.92
C ALA A 325 -1.28 2.27 21.50
N ILE A 326 -0.66 1.71 20.46
CA ILE A 326 0.63 2.18 19.94
C ILE A 326 0.51 3.63 19.42
N TYR A 327 -0.49 3.94 18.61
CA TYR A 327 -0.69 5.28 18.06
C TYR A 327 -1.03 6.32 19.14
N ASN A 328 -1.80 5.94 20.16
CA ASN A 328 -2.15 6.83 21.27
C ASN A 328 -1.07 6.91 22.36
N GLY A 329 -0.01 6.11 22.27
CA GLY A 329 1.05 6.02 23.28
C GLY A 329 2.05 7.18 23.27
N ASN A 330 1.92 8.14 22.34
CA ASN A 330 2.85 9.27 22.18
C ASN A 330 4.31 8.85 22.01
N PHE A 331 4.56 7.69 21.39
CA PHE A 331 5.90 7.15 21.22
C PHE A 331 6.71 7.82 20.10
N ASN A 332 6.45 9.09 19.73
CA ASN A 332 7.13 9.82 18.64
C ASN A 332 7.42 8.93 17.41
N LEU A 333 6.38 8.23 16.95
CA LEU A 333 6.47 7.21 15.92
C LEU A 333 5.89 7.69 14.59
N LEU A 334 6.52 7.31 13.49
CA LEU A 334 5.92 7.39 12.17
C LEU A 334 5.25 6.04 11.84
N PRO A 335 3.96 6.05 11.46
CA PRO A 335 3.17 4.82 11.32
C PRO A 335 3.66 3.95 10.15
N PRO A 336 3.42 2.63 10.16
CA PRO A 336 3.97 1.75 9.13
C PRO A 336 3.47 2.03 7.70
N PRO A 337 4.29 1.79 6.66
CA PRO A 337 3.89 1.92 5.26
C PRO A 337 2.98 0.76 4.79
N ASN A 338 2.67 0.76 3.49
CA ASN A 338 2.27 -0.45 2.76
C ASN A 338 3.33 -1.55 2.92
N SER A 339 2.90 -2.81 2.88
CA SER A 339 3.84 -3.93 2.81
C SER A 339 4.18 -4.20 1.34
N PRO A 340 5.43 -4.01 0.88
CA PRO A 340 5.80 -4.26 -0.51
C PRO A 340 5.91 -5.76 -0.84
N TRP A 341 5.30 -6.63 -0.01
CA TRP A 341 5.41 -8.08 -0.12
C TRP A 341 4.65 -8.65 -1.32
N ALA A 342 3.77 -7.85 -1.94
CA ALA A 342 3.09 -8.20 -3.19
C ALA A 342 4.07 -8.57 -4.31
N ALA A 343 5.31 -8.04 -4.28
CA ALA A 343 6.41 -8.46 -5.15
C ALA A 343 6.78 -9.94 -5.04
N LEU A 344 6.59 -10.51 -3.85
CA LEU A 344 7.04 -11.87 -3.50
C LEU A 344 5.90 -12.88 -3.61
N ASP A 345 4.68 -12.50 -3.21
CA ASP A 345 3.53 -13.41 -3.13
C ASP A 345 2.46 -13.17 -4.22
N GLY A 346 2.48 -12.02 -4.88
CA GLY A 346 1.48 -11.58 -5.86
C GLY A 346 0.12 -11.26 -5.25
N ASN A 347 0.06 -10.92 -3.95
CA ASN A 347 -1.14 -10.65 -3.18
C ASN A 347 -1.31 -9.14 -2.90
N PHE A 348 -1.65 -8.37 -3.93
CA PHE A 348 -1.89 -6.92 -3.79
C PHE A 348 -3.09 -6.60 -2.90
N GLY A 349 -4.07 -7.49 -2.79
CA GLY A 349 -5.17 -7.31 -1.83
C GLY A 349 -4.67 -7.20 -0.39
N LEU A 350 -3.63 -7.97 -0.02
CA LEU A 350 -3.06 -7.94 1.33
C LEU A 350 -2.33 -6.63 1.57
N GLU A 351 -1.55 -6.19 0.60
CA GLU A 351 -0.87 -4.90 0.65
C GLU A 351 -1.86 -3.74 0.74
N LEU A 352 -2.86 -3.67 -0.16
CA LEU A 352 -3.79 -2.54 -0.25
C LEU A 352 -4.72 -2.49 0.96
N ALA A 353 -5.29 -3.63 1.40
CA ALA A 353 -6.10 -3.68 2.62
C ALA A 353 -5.25 -3.40 3.86
N GLY A 354 -4.05 -3.95 3.94
CA GLY A 354 -3.09 -3.67 5.01
C GLY A 354 -2.73 -2.20 5.10
N TYR A 355 -2.44 -1.57 3.96
CA TYR A 355 -2.11 -0.15 3.88
C TYR A 355 -3.30 0.73 4.30
N MET A 356 -4.48 0.51 3.70
CA MET A 356 -5.70 1.25 4.05
C MET A 356 -6.08 1.12 5.53
N SER A 357 -6.02 -0.09 6.10
CA SER A 357 -6.35 -0.28 7.53
C SER A 357 -5.41 0.51 8.44
N ARG A 358 -4.11 0.56 8.16
CA ARG A 358 -3.10 1.29 8.96
C ARG A 358 -3.19 2.81 8.86
N ILE A 359 -3.70 3.32 7.75
CA ILE A 359 -3.85 4.77 7.51
C ILE A 359 -5.28 5.27 7.75
N SER A 360 -6.19 4.42 8.20
CA SER A 360 -7.55 4.83 8.57
C SER A 360 -7.52 5.84 9.73
N GLU A 361 -6.75 5.53 10.77
CA GLU A 361 -6.31 6.42 11.83
C GLU A 361 -4.80 6.57 11.80
N LEU A 362 -4.29 7.68 12.34
CA LEU A 362 -2.85 7.96 12.41
C LEU A 362 -2.52 8.65 13.74
N PRO A 363 -1.30 8.50 14.27
CA PRO A 363 -0.84 9.24 15.45
C PRO A 363 -0.71 10.75 15.18
N ASP A 364 -0.47 11.14 13.92
CA ASP A 364 -0.50 12.52 13.42
C ASP A 364 -0.89 12.57 11.93
N ASP A 365 -0.66 13.68 11.22
CA ASP A 365 -1.03 13.81 9.79
C ASP A 365 -0.08 13.12 8.79
N ARG A 366 1.02 12.55 9.26
CA ARG A 366 2.10 11.99 8.43
C ARG A 366 2.00 10.48 8.34
N TYR A 367 2.26 9.97 7.14
CA TYR A 367 2.40 8.54 6.85
C TYR A 367 3.23 8.32 5.59
N LEU A 368 3.67 7.07 5.38
CA LEU A 368 4.61 6.69 4.34
C LEU A 368 3.99 5.78 3.28
N PHE A 369 4.48 5.92 2.05
CA PHE A 369 4.47 4.88 1.01
C PHE A 369 5.90 4.36 0.85
N ARG A 370 6.07 3.04 0.75
CA ARG A 370 7.37 2.38 0.58
C ARG A 370 7.34 1.48 -0.65
N TYR A 371 8.35 1.61 -1.50
CA TYR A 371 8.47 0.86 -2.75
C TYR A 371 9.76 0.04 -2.78
N TYR A 372 9.66 -1.21 -3.22
CA TYR A 372 10.75 -2.18 -3.21
C TYR A 372 11.43 -2.32 -4.58
N ILE A 373 12.63 -1.79 -4.74
CA ILE A 373 13.37 -1.64 -5.99
C ILE A 373 14.48 -2.68 -6.13
N HIS A 374 15.32 -2.76 -5.08
CA HIS A 374 16.48 -3.62 -4.97
C HIS A 374 16.50 -4.30 -3.61
N ASP A 375 17.12 -5.46 -3.56
CA ASP A 375 17.34 -6.23 -2.35
C ASP A 375 18.85 -6.30 -2.08
N PRO A 376 19.38 -5.56 -1.09
CA PRO A 376 20.80 -5.55 -0.84
C PRO A 376 21.28 -6.81 -0.11
N TRP A 377 20.43 -7.75 0.33
CA TRP A 377 20.86 -8.94 1.07
C TRP A 377 20.47 -10.28 0.43
N TRP A 378 19.36 -10.35 -0.31
CA TRP A 378 19.07 -11.47 -1.22
C TRP A 378 19.43 -11.09 -2.64
N ALA A 379 20.03 -12.02 -3.39
CA ALA A 379 20.41 -11.80 -4.80
C ALA A 379 19.17 -11.66 -5.72
N ASN A 380 18.55 -10.48 -5.72
CA ASN A 380 17.47 -10.08 -6.61
C ASN A 380 17.38 -8.54 -6.70
N SER A 381 16.60 -8.04 -7.67
CA SER A 381 16.26 -6.64 -7.82
C SER A 381 14.80 -6.54 -8.24
N PRO A 382 13.85 -6.39 -7.27
CA PRO A 382 12.43 -6.57 -7.52
C PRO A 382 11.88 -5.77 -8.71
N TRP A 383 12.38 -4.55 -8.95
CA TRP A 383 12.04 -3.80 -10.17
C TRP A 383 12.36 -4.56 -11.46
N LEU A 384 13.57 -5.12 -11.55
CA LEU A 384 14.08 -5.76 -12.75
C LEU A 384 13.54 -7.18 -12.93
N ASP A 385 13.45 -7.97 -11.86
CA ASP A 385 13.22 -9.42 -11.95
C ASP A 385 11.86 -9.91 -11.41
N ARG A 386 11.23 -9.22 -10.46
CA ARG A 386 9.93 -9.62 -9.89
C ARG A 386 8.76 -8.91 -10.53
N TYR A 387 8.82 -7.59 -10.59
CA TYR A 387 7.81 -6.79 -11.28
C TYR A 387 7.96 -6.84 -12.79
N GLY A 388 9.13 -7.26 -13.30
CA GLY A 388 9.40 -7.31 -14.73
C GLY A 388 9.41 -5.94 -15.39
N ARG A 389 9.86 -4.91 -14.65
CA ARG A 389 9.91 -3.50 -15.05
C ARG A 389 8.53 -2.90 -15.33
N GLU A 390 7.53 -3.35 -14.56
CA GLU A 390 6.14 -2.91 -14.65
C GLU A 390 5.72 -2.14 -13.39
N ALA A 391 5.08 -0.99 -13.55
CA ALA A 391 4.80 -0.05 -12.46
C ALA A 391 3.54 -0.36 -11.63
N HIS A 392 3.08 -1.61 -11.58
CA HIS A 392 1.79 -1.94 -10.94
C HIS A 392 1.84 -1.75 -9.43
N ASP A 393 3.00 -2.00 -8.81
CA ASP A 393 3.26 -1.77 -7.39
C ASP A 393 3.61 -0.29 -7.06
N ILE A 394 3.56 0.58 -8.06
CA ILE A 394 3.56 2.04 -7.89
C ILE A 394 2.13 2.56 -8.02
N TYR A 395 1.46 2.22 -9.13
CA TYR A 395 0.16 2.79 -9.48
C TYR A 395 -0.99 2.32 -8.59
N LEU A 396 -0.96 1.06 -8.10
CA LEU A 396 -1.98 0.57 -7.17
C LEU A 396 -1.85 1.26 -5.80
N PRO A 397 -0.70 1.24 -5.09
CA PRO A 397 -0.60 1.89 -3.79
C PRO A 397 -0.71 3.43 -3.86
N MET A 398 -0.21 4.07 -4.91
CA MET A 398 -0.34 5.54 -5.06
C MET A 398 -1.75 6.00 -5.44
N ALA A 399 -2.62 5.10 -5.90
CA ALA A 399 -4.05 5.38 -6.05
C ALA A 399 -4.80 5.35 -4.70
N VAL A 400 -4.15 4.93 -3.61
CA VAL A 400 -4.77 4.88 -2.27
C VAL A 400 -4.78 6.24 -1.59
N ALA A 401 -5.90 6.57 -0.95
CA ALA A 401 -6.05 7.79 -0.15
C ALA A 401 -6.83 7.54 1.15
N ARG A 402 -6.54 8.35 2.18
CA ARG A 402 -7.33 8.42 3.41
C ARG A 402 -8.16 9.71 3.47
N ILE A 403 -9.29 9.66 4.15
CA ILE A 403 -10.12 10.84 4.46
C ILE A 403 -9.93 11.22 5.92
N ASP A 404 -9.55 12.48 6.18
CA ASP A 404 -9.39 13.03 7.53
C ASP A 404 -10.74 13.44 8.16
N ARG A 405 -10.69 13.92 9.41
CA ARG A 405 -11.85 14.40 10.17
C ARG A 405 -12.51 15.64 9.58
N GLU A 406 -11.81 16.41 8.74
CA GLU A 406 -12.36 17.56 8.01
C GLU A 406 -13.02 17.17 6.68
N GLY A 407 -12.84 15.91 6.25
CA GLY A 407 -13.38 15.35 5.01
C GLY A 407 -12.48 15.60 3.80
N LYS A 408 -11.19 15.88 4.02
CA LYS A 408 -10.18 16.09 2.98
C LYS A 408 -9.44 14.80 2.68
N VAL A 409 -9.06 14.65 1.42
CA VAL A 409 -8.12 13.62 1.00
C VAL A 409 -6.72 13.97 1.53
N LYS A 410 -6.09 12.99 2.15
CA LYS A 410 -4.67 13.03 2.51
C LYS A 410 -3.92 11.99 1.68
N LEU A 411 -2.74 12.41 1.23
CA LEU A 411 -1.78 11.63 0.46
C LEU A 411 -0.56 11.31 1.33
N PRO A 412 0.24 10.27 1.00
CA PRO A 412 1.45 9.97 1.74
C PRO A 412 2.37 11.19 1.72
N THR A 413 2.80 11.56 2.92
CA THR A 413 3.70 12.69 3.15
C THR A 413 5.17 12.29 3.00
N HIS A 414 5.48 11.01 3.23
CA HIS A 414 6.81 10.45 3.12
C HIS A 414 6.81 9.36 2.04
N PHE A 415 7.91 9.26 1.30
CA PHE A 415 8.08 8.22 0.30
C PHE A 415 9.43 7.52 0.48
N THR A 416 9.45 6.20 0.47
CA THR A 416 10.62 5.40 0.83
C THR A 416 10.99 4.41 -0.26
N LEU A 417 12.27 4.32 -0.60
CA LEU A 417 12.84 3.51 -1.68
C LEU A 417 13.78 2.45 -1.09
N LEU A 418 13.29 1.20 -0.97
CA LEU A 418 14.07 0.04 -0.49
C LEU A 418 14.66 -0.72 -1.68
N THR A 419 15.96 -0.89 -1.82
CA THR A 419 17.01 0.12 -1.61
C THR A 419 17.43 0.72 -2.94
N ILE A 420 18.35 1.69 -2.89
CA ILE A 420 18.98 2.28 -4.09
C ILE A 420 20.23 1.52 -4.57
N ASP A 421 20.73 0.56 -3.79
CA ASP A 421 21.85 -0.32 -4.13
C ASP A 421 21.43 -1.78 -4.22
N ASP A 422 22.01 -2.51 -5.17
CA ASP A 422 21.75 -3.95 -5.36
C ASP A 422 22.52 -4.83 -4.34
N SER A 423 22.30 -6.14 -4.39
CA SER A 423 22.93 -7.13 -3.49
C SER A 423 24.46 -7.13 -3.54
N TYR A 424 25.06 -6.53 -4.57
CA TYR A 424 26.50 -6.43 -4.79
C TYR A 424 27.03 -4.99 -4.57
N GLY A 425 26.21 -4.10 -4.03
CA GLY A 425 26.55 -2.71 -3.75
C GLY A 425 26.70 -1.85 -5.00
N ASN A 426 26.09 -2.23 -6.12
CA ASN A 426 26.06 -1.37 -7.29
C ASN A 426 24.84 -0.44 -7.21
N MET A 427 24.97 0.78 -7.72
CA MET A 427 23.87 1.74 -7.86
C MET A 427 23.63 2.04 -9.36
N PRO A 428 23.02 1.11 -10.12
CA PRO A 428 22.92 1.25 -11.58
C PRO A 428 22.01 2.42 -11.98
N GLU A 429 22.47 3.29 -12.91
CA GLU A 429 21.69 4.44 -13.40
C GLU A 429 20.37 4.05 -14.09
N GLN A 430 20.30 2.83 -14.63
CA GLN A 430 19.15 2.30 -15.35
C GLN A 430 17.86 2.39 -14.52
N VAL A 431 17.92 1.97 -13.26
CA VAL A 431 16.73 1.80 -12.42
C VAL A 431 16.04 3.13 -12.11
N PRO A 432 16.73 4.17 -11.56
CA PRO A 432 16.10 5.47 -11.36
C PRO A 432 15.64 6.11 -12.68
N SER A 433 16.35 5.87 -13.79
CA SER A 433 15.96 6.38 -15.12
C SER A 433 14.64 5.79 -15.63
N GLU A 434 14.35 4.53 -15.31
CA GLU A 434 13.10 3.87 -15.67
C GLU A 434 11.97 4.21 -14.69
N MET A 435 12.28 4.29 -13.40
CA MET A 435 11.30 4.34 -12.32
C MET A 435 10.77 5.73 -11.98
N ILE A 436 11.64 6.75 -11.95
CA ILE A 436 11.25 8.10 -11.53
C ILE A 436 10.07 8.65 -12.34
N PRO A 437 9.99 8.46 -13.68
CA PRO A 437 8.82 8.87 -14.45
C PRO A 437 7.50 8.28 -13.93
N HIS A 438 7.48 6.99 -13.54
CA HIS A 438 6.30 6.34 -13.00
C HIS A 438 5.91 6.89 -11.62
N LEU A 439 6.88 7.13 -10.74
CA LEU A 439 6.65 7.72 -9.42
C LEU A 439 6.07 9.14 -9.51
N LEU A 440 6.66 9.97 -10.37
CA LEU A 440 6.17 11.33 -10.60
C LEU A 440 4.80 11.33 -11.28
N GLN A 441 4.52 10.38 -12.17
CA GLN A 441 3.20 10.22 -12.78
C GLN A 441 2.14 9.80 -11.75
N GLY A 442 2.45 8.83 -10.89
CA GLY A 442 1.58 8.42 -9.79
C GLY A 442 1.27 9.59 -8.85
N ARG A 443 2.26 10.43 -8.54
CA ARG A 443 2.06 11.62 -7.69
C ARG A 443 1.27 12.73 -8.38
N ARG A 444 1.50 12.95 -9.69
CA ARG A 444 0.79 13.93 -10.51
C ARG A 444 -0.71 13.66 -10.60
N THR A 445 -1.08 12.39 -10.56
CA THR A 445 -2.45 11.90 -10.72
C THR A 445 -3.01 11.30 -9.43
N ALA A 446 -2.37 11.61 -8.30
CA ALA A 446 -2.78 11.13 -6.99
C ALA A 446 -4.20 11.61 -6.63
N PRO A 447 -4.97 10.84 -5.84
CA PRO A 447 -6.34 11.19 -5.53
C PRO A 447 -6.48 12.59 -4.91
N ASP A 448 -7.43 13.39 -5.38
CA ASP A 448 -7.81 14.67 -4.77
C ASP A 448 -9.21 14.63 -4.12
N GLN A 449 -9.92 13.52 -4.31
CA GLN A 449 -11.26 13.24 -3.83
C GLN A 449 -11.42 11.76 -3.47
N PRO A 450 -12.42 11.39 -2.65
CA PRO A 450 -12.78 10.00 -2.45
C PRO A 450 -13.01 9.27 -3.77
N GLY A 451 -12.49 8.05 -3.87
CA GLY A 451 -12.70 7.18 -5.02
C GLY A 451 -14.13 6.64 -5.13
N LEU A 452 -14.34 5.77 -6.13
CA LEU A 452 -15.64 5.12 -6.35
C LEU A 452 -16.09 4.33 -5.12
N ILE A 453 -15.16 3.63 -4.47
CA ILE A 453 -15.41 2.81 -3.29
C ILE A 453 -14.61 3.37 -2.11
N VAL A 454 -15.29 3.56 -0.98
CA VAL A 454 -14.69 3.99 0.29
C VAL A 454 -14.93 2.93 1.35
N TRP A 455 -13.85 2.43 1.95
CA TRP A 455 -13.91 1.55 3.11
C TRP A 455 -14.07 2.37 4.38
N VAL A 456 -15.21 2.22 5.04
CA VAL A 456 -15.44 2.74 6.39
C VAL A 456 -14.89 1.70 7.37
N TYR A 457 -13.61 1.85 7.69
CA TYR A 457 -12.82 0.88 8.45
C TYR A 457 -13.17 0.93 9.94
N PRO A 458 -13.55 -0.21 10.55
CA PRO A 458 -13.94 -0.30 11.96
C PRO A 458 -12.74 -0.31 12.91
N PHE A 459 -11.92 0.75 12.86
CA PHE A 459 -10.70 0.87 13.66
C PHE A 459 -11.03 0.78 15.16
N ASP A 460 -11.96 1.61 15.63
CA ASP A 460 -12.31 1.64 17.06
C ASP A 460 -13.04 0.37 17.49
N GLU A 461 -13.99 -0.11 16.70
CA GLU A 461 -14.79 -1.28 17.01
C GLU A 461 -13.92 -2.53 17.15
N TYR A 462 -12.96 -2.77 16.25
CA TYR A 462 -12.07 -3.94 16.35
C TYR A 462 -11.25 -3.93 17.65
N HIS A 463 -10.65 -2.80 18.01
CA HIS A 463 -9.87 -2.69 19.24
C HIS A 463 -10.77 -2.81 20.49
N ASP A 464 -11.96 -2.22 20.45
CA ASP A 464 -12.94 -2.31 21.54
C ASP A 464 -13.47 -3.74 21.71
N TRP A 465 -13.76 -4.46 20.62
CA TRP A 465 -14.22 -5.85 20.65
C TRP A 465 -13.14 -6.78 21.16
N ALA A 466 -11.89 -6.65 20.70
CA ALA A 466 -10.77 -7.45 21.21
C ALA A 466 -10.62 -7.34 22.73
N HIS A 467 -11.01 -6.20 23.33
CA HIS A 467 -10.98 -5.99 24.77
C HIS A 467 -12.25 -6.40 25.51
N LYS A 468 -13.44 -6.03 24.99
CA LYS A 468 -14.72 -6.13 25.69
C LYS A 468 -15.55 -7.36 25.30
N GLN A 469 -15.29 -7.90 24.12
CA GLN A 469 -16.02 -9.01 23.46
C GLN A 469 -15.03 -9.97 22.77
N PRO A 470 -14.05 -10.54 23.51
CA PRO A 470 -12.94 -11.31 22.92
C PRO A 470 -13.41 -12.54 22.11
N GLU A 471 -14.62 -13.04 22.33
CA GLU A 471 -15.25 -14.07 21.50
C GLU A 471 -15.41 -13.66 20.03
N ARG A 472 -15.44 -12.35 19.74
CA ARG A 472 -15.55 -11.80 18.39
C ARG A 472 -14.22 -11.67 17.66
N VAL A 473 -13.11 -12.15 18.23
CA VAL A 473 -11.80 -12.15 17.56
C VAL A 473 -11.82 -12.79 16.16
N LYS A 474 -12.67 -13.80 15.97
CA LYS A 474 -12.91 -14.47 14.67
C LYS A 474 -13.51 -13.52 13.64
N GLU A 475 -14.39 -12.61 14.06
CA GLU A 475 -15.02 -11.61 13.22
C GLU A 475 -14.02 -10.53 12.79
N ILE A 476 -13.17 -10.07 13.72
CA ILE A 476 -12.08 -9.13 13.43
C ILE A 476 -11.15 -9.72 12.36
N TYR A 477 -10.69 -10.96 12.56
CA TYR A 477 -9.82 -11.64 11.62
C TYR A 477 -10.49 -11.81 10.25
N TYR A 478 -11.73 -12.30 10.23
CA TYR A 478 -12.52 -12.48 9.01
C TYR A 478 -12.65 -11.19 8.21
N GLY A 479 -12.97 -10.07 8.86
CA GLY A 479 -13.37 -8.85 8.19
C GLY A 479 -12.29 -8.30 7.26
N ASP A 480 -11.04 -8.30 7.73
CA ASP A 480 -9.92 -7.84 6.92
C ASP A 480 -9.58 -8.82 5.79
N TRP A 481 -9.54 -10.12 6.08
CA TRP A 481 -9.25 -11.15 5.07
C TRP A 481 -10.31 -11.20 3.97
N PHE A 482 -11.56 -10.89 4.29
CA PHE A 482 -12.63 -10.82 3.30
C PHE A 482 -12.45 -9.63 2.33
N ILE A 483 -12.10 -8.45 2.84
CA ILE A 483 -11.82 -7.27 2.01
C ILE A 483 -10.56 -7.48 1.16
N GLN A 484 -9.52 -8.07 1.75
CA GLN A 484 -8.31 -8.49 1.06
C GLN A 484 -8.63 -9.37 -0.16
N GLN A 485 -9.47 -10.39 0.00
CA GLN A 485 -9.88 -11.27 -1.11
C GLN A 485 -10.76 -10.54 -2.13
N ALA A 486 -11.66 -9.65 -1.69
CA ALA A 486 -12.48 -8.86 -2.60
C ALA A 486 -11.63 -7.99 -3.53
N ILE A 487 -10.55 -7.37 -3.02
CA ILE A 487 -9.60 -6.60 -3.84
C ILE A 487 -8.90 -7.52 -4.86
N ASN A 488 -8.42 -8.69 -4.43
CA ASN A 488 -7.82 -9.67 -5.34
C ASN A 488 -8.80 -10.21 -6.39
N ASP A 489 -10.10 -10.18 -6.10
CA ASP A 489 -11.17 -10.50 -7.05
C ASP A 489 -11.54 -9.33 -7.98
N GLY A 490 -10.84 -8.21 -7.91
CA GLY A 490 -11.01 -7.05 -8.78
C GLY A 490 -12.00 -6.00 -8.25
N PHE A 491 -12.39 -6.06 -6.97
CA PHE A 491 -13.20 -5.00 -6.36
C PHE A 491 -12.39 -3.70 -6.25
N PRO A 492 -12.84 -2.58 -6.88
CA PRO A 492 -12.00 -1.41 -7.10
C PRO A 492 -11.91 -0.47 -5.88
N LEU A 493 -11.47 -1.00 -4.73
CA LEU A 493 -11.31 -0.26 -3.48
C LEU A 493 -9.95 0.44 -3.41
N ASN A 494 -9.97 1.75 -3.15
CA ASN A 494 -8.74 2.55 -3.02
C ASN A 494 -8.83 3.65 -1.93
N THR A 495 -9.97 3.86 -1.28
CA THR A 495 -10.14 4.95 -0.31
C THR A 495 -10.56 4.42 1.04
N VAL A 496 -10.03 5.00 2.12
CA VAL A 496 -10.36 4.60 3.50
C VAL A 496 -10.73 5.80 4.37
N VAL A 497 -11.66 5.58 5.28
CA VAL A 497 -12.01 6.47 6.40
C VAL A 497 -12.28 5.60 7.62
N SER A 498 -11.89 6.02 8.82
CA SER A 498 -12.29 5.32 10.04
C SER A 498 -13.78 5.51 10.32
N THR A 499 -14.39 4.58 11.05
CA THR A 499 -15.76 4.71 11.57
C THR A 499 -15.95 5.99 12.38
N GLY A 500 -14.98 6.35 13.24
CA GLY A 500 -14.96 7.60 14.00
C GLY A 500 -15.06 8.84 13.12
N ASN A 501 -14.12 9.02 12.18
CA ASN A 501 -14.11 10.16 11.26
C ASN A 501 -15.37 10.19 10.38
N PHE A 502 -15.83 9.04 9.88
CA PHE A 502 -17.08 8.94 9.13
C PHE A 502 -18.29 9.45 9.93
N VAL A 503 -18.43 9.02 11.17
CA VAL A 503 -19.55 9.44 12.04
C VAL A 503 -19.53 10.95 12.28
N GLU A 504 -18.36 11.53 12.53
CA GLU A 504 -18.21 12.98 12.72
C GLU A 504 -18.59 13.77 11.47
N LEU A 505 -18.10 13.34 10.30
CA LEU A 505 -18.41 13.98 9.02
C LEU A 505 -19.91 13.94 8.70
N MET A 506 -20.56 12.81 8.95
CA MET A 506 -21.99 12.64 8.71
C MET A 506 -22.84 13.49 9.67
N LYS A 507 -22.47 13.56 10.96
CA LYS A 507 -23.10 14.45 11.96
C LYS A 507 -22.93 15.92 11.59
N ALA A 508 -21.77 16.29 11.05
CA ALA A 508 -21.49 17.63 10.56
C ALA A 508 -22.17 17.95 9.21
N GLY A 509 -22.89 17.00 8.60
CA GLY A 509 -23.61 17.19 7.34
C GLY A 509 -22.70 17.37 6.13
N LYS A 510 -21.46 16.86 6.20
CA LYS A 510 -20.51 16.92 5.08
C LYS A 510 -20.98 16.03 3.93
N LYS A 511 -20.75 16.50 2.71
CA LYS A 511 -21.10 15.82 1.44
C LYS A 511 -19.93 15.02 0.85
N THR A 512 -18.96 14.66 1.68
CA THR A 512 -17.70 14.07 1.26
C THR A 512 -17.90 12.79 0.45
N PHE A 513 -18.93 12.00 0.78
CA PHE A 513 -19.16 10.67 0.22
C PHE A 513 -20.31 10.58 -0.78
N ASP A 514 -20.89 11.71 -1.23
CA ASP A 514 -22.08 11.72 -2.09
C ASP A 514 -21.87 10.98 -3.44
N GLU A 515 -20.61 10.86 -3.89
CA GLU A 515 -20.22 10.15 -5.14
C GLU A 515 -19.73 8.73 -4.94
N SER A 516 -19.57 8.32 -3.69
CA SER A 516 -18.92 7.06 -3.34
C SER A 516 -19.95 6.00 -2.94
N ILE A 517 -19.59 4.75 -3.19
CA ILE A 517 -20.23 3.61 -2.55
C ILE A 517 -19.41 3.29 -1.29
N LEU A 518 -20.08 3.28 -0.15
CA LEU A 518 -19.45 2.91 1.12
C LEU A 518 -19.44 1.40 1.28
N VAL A 519 -18.38 0.85 1.87
CA VAL A 519 -18.33 -0.53 2.35
C VAL A 519 -17.96 -0.53 3.83
N SER A 520 -18.75 -1.21 4.66
CA SER A 520 -18.54 -1.28 6.11
C SER A 520 -19.03 -2.61 6.69
N ILE A 521 -18.67 -2.88 7.94
CA ILE A 521 -19.18 -4.04 8.70
C ILE A 521 -20.64 -3.83 9.12
N VAL A 522 -21.31 -4.91 9.54
CA VAL A 522 -22.56 -4.78 10.30
C VAL A 522 -22.27 -4.07 11.64
N PRO A 523 -22.92 -2.94 11.95
CA PRO A 523 -22.63 -2.15 13.13
C PRO A 523 -23.23 -2.76 14.41
N ASP A 524 -22.62 -2.46 15.56
CA ASP A 524 -23.18 -2.80 16.87
C ASP A 524 -24.53 -2.11 17.10
N ALA A 525 -25.44 -2.82 17.77
CA ALA A 525 -26.78 -2.36 18.06
C ALA A 525 -26.81 -0.99 18.74
N GLY A 526 -27.51 -0.02 18.13
CA GLY A 526 -27.70 1.31 18.69
C GLY A 526 -26.48 2.24 18.63
N SER A 527 -25.38 1.78 18.02
CA SER A 527 -24.16 2.58 17.82
C SER A 527 -24.42 3.82 16.98
N ASP A 528 -23.52 4.80 17.07
CA ASP A 528 -23.60 5.97 16.19
C ASP A 528 -23.29 5.60 14.73
N LEU A 529 -22.42 4.61 14.50
CA LEU A 529 -22.18 4.05 13.17
C LEU A 529 -23.48 3.54 12.54
N GLU A 530 -24.27 2.76 13.27
CA GLU A 530 -25.59 2.28 12.83
C GLU A 530 -26.49 3.44 12.36
N LYS A 531 -26.60 4.48 13.18
CA LYS A 531 -27.44 5.65 12.87
C LYS A 531 -26.96 6.37 11.62
N GLN A 532 -25.65 6.60 11.48
CA GLN A 532 -25.08 7.33 10.36
C GLN A 532 -25.11 6.53 9.06
N LEU A 533 -24.89 5.20 9.09
CA LEU A 533 -25.03 4.34 7.92
C LEU A 533 -26.48 4.32 7.39
N ILE A 534 -27.47 4.16 8.28
CA ILE A 534 -28.89 4.25 7.89
C ILE A 534 -29.20 5.62 7.30
N GLN A 535 -28.71 6.70 7.93
CA GLN A 535 -28.97 8.06 7.47
C GLN A 535 -28.33 8.33 6.10
N PHE A 536 -27.11 7.85 5.86
CA PHE A 536 -26.42 7.95 4.58
C PHE A 536 -27.25 7.33 3.46
N VAL A 537 -27.72 6.09 3.64
CA VAL A 537 -28.55 5.41 2.64
C VAL A 537 -29.87 6.13 2.42
N LYS A 538 -30.58 6.54 3.49
CA LYS A 538 -31.86 7.27 3.34
C LYS A 538 -31.74 8.61 2.61
N LYS A 539 -30.54 9.20 2.58
CA LYS A 539 -30.24 10.44 1.86
C LYS A 539 -29.87 10.24 0.38
N GLY A 540 -29.86 9.00 -0.12
CA GLY A 540 -29.47 8.67 -1.50
C GLY A 540 -28.16 7.89 -1.61
N GLY A 541 -27.46 7.66 -0.50
CA GLY A 541 -26.19 6.94 -0.48
C GLY A 541 -26.31 5.45 -0.82
N LYS A 542 -25.21 4.87 -1.28
CA LYS A 542 -25.10 3.43 -1.62
C LYS A 542 -24.12 2.74 -0.68
N LEU A 543 -24.56 1.66 -0.05
CA LEU A 543 -23.82 1.01 1.03
C LEU A 543 -23.74 -0.50 0.82
N PHE A 544 -22.53 -1.05 0.90
CA PHE A 544 -22.28 -2.45 1.20
C PHE A 544 -22.08 -2.64 2.70
N VAL A 545 -22.76 -3.64 3.27
CA VAL A 545 -22.57 -4.07 4.65
C VAL A 545 -22.14 -5.53 4.64
N TYR A 546 -21.05 -5.88 5.33
CA TYR A 546 -20.57 -7.26 5.37
C TYR A 546 -20.40 -7.84 6.79
N GLY A 547 -20.49 -9.15 6.88
CA GLY A 547 -20.20 -9.92 8.09
C GLY A 547 -21.42 -10.48 8.82
N PRO A 548 -21.19 -11.09 10.00
CA PRO A 548 -22.25 -11.62 10.86
C PRO A 548 -23.25 -10.53 11.23
N SER A 549 -24.50 -10.91 11.42
CA SER A 549 -25.58 -9.99 11.78
C SER A 549 -26.08 -10.16 13.21
N SER A 550 -25.57 -11.17 13.94
CA SER A 550 -26.03 -11.59 15.27
C SER A 550 -26.08 -10.46 16.30
N HIS A 551 -25.15 -9.50 16.24
CA HIS A 551 -25.03 -8.35 17.13
C HIS A 551 -25.79 -7.10 16.68
N ALA A 552 -26.41 -7.12 15.49
CA ALA A 552 -27.14 -5.98 14.96
C ALA A 552 -28.42 -5.70 15.76
N SER A 553 -28.83 -4.44 15.84
CA SER A 553 -30.14 -4.13 16.43
C SER A 553 -31.28 -4.60 15.52
N GLN A 554 -32.46 -4.83 16.10
CA GLN A 554 -33.67 -5.09 15.33
C GLN A 554 -33.94 -3.98 14.29
N LYS A 555 -33.65 -2.73 14.62
CA LYS A 555 -33.80 -1.60 13.69
C LYS A 555 -32.90 -1.75 12.46
N PHE A 556 -31.67 -2.23 12.62
CA PHE A 556 -30.76 -2.44 11.50
C PHE A 556 -31.13 -3.69 10.68
N LEU A 557 -31.55 -4.78 11.35
CA LEU A 557 -32.10 -5.96 10.69
C LEU A 557 -33.35 -5.61 9.86
N ASP A 558 -34.25 -4.83 10.45
CA ASP A 558 -35.44 -4.30 9.79
C ASP A 558 -35.06 -3.37 8.64
N PHE A 559 -34.01 -2.57 8.76
CA PHE A 559 -33.48 -1.72 7.68
C PHE A 559 -32.96 -2.55 6.49
N LEU A 560 -32.31 -3.69 6.75
CA LEU A 560 -31.88 -4.63 5.71
C LEU A 560 -33.01 -5.57 5.22
N ASN A 561 -34.15 -5.61 5.91
CA ASN A 561 -35.22 -6.61 5.75
C ASN A 561 -34.71 -8.05 5.90
N ILE A 562 -33.88 -8.30 6.92
CA ILE A 562 -33.36 -9.63 7.24
C ILE A 562 -33.81 -10.07 8.63
N LYS A 563 -33.81 -11.38 8.85
CA LYS A 563 -33.96 -12.01 10.15
C LYS A 563 -32.89 -13.08 10.33
N GLN A 564 -32.59 -13.35 11.58
CA GLN A 564 -31.67 -14.40 11.97
C GLN A 564 -32.43 -15.72 12.16
N VAL A 565 -31.80 -16.80 11.74
CA VAL A 565 -32.21 -18.18 11.97
C VAL A 565 -30.98 -18.98 12.41
N GLU A 566 -31.17 -20.25 12.77
CA GLU A 566 -30.07 -21.12 13.18
C GLU A 566 -28.89 -21.04 12.17
N PRO A 567 -27.65 -20.80 12.59
CA PRO A 567 -26.53 -20.71 11.66
C PRO A 567 -26.25 -22.06 10.97
N ILE A 568 -25.74 -22.02 9.74
CA ILE A 568 -25.19 -23.19 9.05
C ILE A 568 -23.76 -22.93 8.58
N SER A 569 -22.91 -23.96 8.63
CA SER A 569 -21.52 -23.91 8.20
C SER A 569 -21.15 -25.22 7.47
N GLY A 570 -20.08 -25.19 6.68
CA GLY A 570 -19.64 -26.32 5.85
C GLY A 570 -19.75 -26.06 4.35
N GLU A 571 -19.90 -27.13 3.58
CA GLU A 571 -20.02 -27.07 2.12
C GLU A 571 -21.47 -26.82 1.69
N MET A 572 -21.67 -25.79 0.89
CA MET A 572 -22.98 -25.34 0.46
C MET A 572 -23.01 -25.05 -1.03
N ARG A 573 -24.11 -25.39 -1.68
CA ARG A 573 -24.32 -25.01 -3.08
C ARG A 573 -24.82 -23.57 -3.14
N VAL A 574 -24.15 -22.73 -3.92
CA VAL A 574 -24.55 -21.34 -4.16
C VAL A 574 -25.46 -21.26 -5.38
N GLN A 575 -26.54 -20.49 -5.26
CA GLN A 575 -27.32 -20.01 -6.39
C GLN A 575 -27.31 -18.49 -6.35
N THR A 576 -27.04 -17.86 -7.49
CA THR A 576 -26.97 -16.40 -7.62
C THR A 576 -27.80 -15.92 -8.80
N GLN A 577 -28.43 -14.76 -8.64
CA GLN A 577 -29.10 -14.02 -9.70
C GLN A 577 -28.20 -12.93 -10.28
N LEU A 578 -27.01 -12.74 -9.70
CA LEU A 578 -26.04 -11.77 -10.18
C LEU A 578 -25.44 -12.25 -11.50
N ARG A 579 -25.21 -11.30 -12.41
CA ARG A 579 -24.31 -11.53 -13.53
C ARG A 579 -22.91 -11.75 -12.97
N SER A 580 -22.24 -12.80 -13.44
CA SER A 580 -20.86 -13.14 -13.09
C SER A 580 -19.93 -12.91 -14.28
N ASP A 581 -18.66 -13.19 -14.06
CA ASP A 581 -17.66 -13.27 -15.14
C ASP A 581 -18.08 -14.29 -16.21
N LEU A 582 -17.65 -14.04 -17.44
CA LEU A 582 -17.74 -15.01 -18.52
C LEU A 582 -16.51 -15.92 -18.42
N ILE A 583 -16.73 -17.21 -18.18
CA ILE A 583 -15.64 -18.18 -18.01
C ILE A 583 -15.89 -19.35 -18.94
N LYS A 584 -14.99 -19.57 -19.90
CA LYS A 584 -15.15 -20.64 -20.90
C LYS A 584 -15.24 -22.03 -20.25
N THR A 585 -14.36 -22.31 -19.30
CA THR A 585 -14.43 -23.49 -18.43
C THR A 585 -14.85 -23.04 -17.02
N PRO A 586 -16.15 -23.12 -16.69
CA PRO A 586 -16.68 -22.56 -15.46
C PRO A 586 -16.15 -23.28 -14.22
N GLY A 587 -16.12 -22.54 -13.11
CA GLY A 587 -15.73 -23.05 -11.81
C GLY A 587 -16.86 -23.77 -11.07
N SER A 588 -16.63 -24.02 -9.79
CA SER A 588 -17.60 -24.68 -8.91
C SER A 588 -18.63 -23.69 -8.36
N SER A 589 -19.84 -24.18 -8.10
CA SER A 589 -20.88 -23.47 -7.32
C SER A 589 -20.86 -23.85 -5.84
N ILE A 590 -19.90 -24.67 -5.38
CA ILE A 590 -19.82 -25.11 -4.00
C ILE A 590 -18.99 -24.13 -3.17
N LEU A 591 -19.64 -23.37 -2.30
CA LEU A 591 -18.98 -22.54 -1.29
C LEU A 591 -18.57 -23.39 -0.09
N ARG A 592 -17.37 -23.14 0.44
CA ARG A 592 -16.93 -23.67 1.72
C ARG A 592 -16.97 -22.55 2.75
N HIS A 593 -17.88 -22.64 3.71
CA HIS A 593 -18.01 -21.67 4.78
C HIS A 593 -17.51 -22.26 6.10
N ASN A 594 -16.33 -21.84 6.54
CA ASN A 594 -15.82 -22.20 7.86
C ASN A 594 -16.18 -21.07 8.84
N GLU A 595 -16.96 -21.40 9.86
CA GLU A 595 -17.43 -20.43 10.86
C GLU A 595 -16.29 -19.81 11.67
N ASP A 596 -15.23 -20.58 11.97
CA ASP A 596 -14.07 -20.07 12.70
C ASP A 596 -13.29 -19.03 11.90
N MET A 597 -13.25 -19.19 10.57
CA MET A 597 -12.54 -18.29 9.65
C MET A 597 -13.43 -17.19 9.06
N SER A 598 -14.75 -17.23 9.31
CA SER A 598 -15.76 -16.34 8.72
C SER A 598 -16.61 -15.57 9.75
N GLY A 599 -16.14 -15.52 11.01
CA GLY A 599 -16.80 -14.79 12.09
C GLY A 599 -18.10 -15.42 12.60
N GLY A 600 -18.34 -16.71 12.34
CA GLY A 600 -19.58 -17.44 12.65
C GLY A 600 -20.17 -18.13 11.42
N GLY A 601 -21.22 -18.93 11.59
CA GLY A 601 -21.96 -19.56 10.48
C GLY A 601 -22.87 -18.59 9.73
N ILE A 602 -23.57 -19.07 8.70
CA ILE A 602 -24.53 -18.28 7.92
C ILE A 602 -25.92 -18.37 8.55
N GLU A 603 -26.44 -17.24 9.01
CA GLU A 603 -27.63 -17.16 9.86
C GLU A 603 -28.79 -16.35 9.24
N THR A 604 -28.65 -15.87 8.01
CA THR A 604 -29.56 -14.85 7.47
C THR A 604 -30.61 -15.38 6.50
N LEU A 605 -31.84 -14.87 6.65
CA LEU A 605 -32.93 -14.98 5.69
C LEU A 605 -33.62 -13.62 5.54
N VAL A 606 -34.25 -13.36 4.40
CA VAL A 606 -35.16 -12.22 4.24
C VAL A 606 -36.32 -12.33 5.24
N ASN A 607 -36.62 -11.23 5.93
CA ASN A 607 -37.69 -11.19 6.93
C ASN A 607 -39.08 -11.18 6.26
N ASN A 608 -39.34 -10.18 5.43
CA ASN A 608 -40.55 -10.08 4.61
C ASN A 608 -40.23 -10.36 3.14
N THR A 609 -40.52 -11.58 2.68
CA THR A 609 -40.28 -12.01 1.29
C THR A 609 -41.24 -11.38 0.27
N SER A 610 -42.31 -10.75 0.73
CA SER A 610 -43.29 -10.06 -0.13
C SER A 610 -42.93 -8.59 -0.36
N ASP A 611 -41.86 -8.09 0.28
CA ASP A 611 -41.40 -6.71 0.13
C ASP A 611 -40.85 -6.47 -1.30
N PRO A 612 -41.51 -5.63 -2.12
CA PRO A 612 -41.05 -5.35 -3.47
C PRO A 612 -39.73 -4.55 -3.52
N SER A 613 -39.33 -3.94 -2.40
CA SER A 613 -38.09 -3.19 -2.26
C SER A 613 -36.88 -4.06 -1.92
N THR A 614 -37.08 -5.35 -1.66
CA THR A 614 -36.00 -6.30 -1.30
C THR A 614 -35.78 -7.34 -2.40
N LYS A 615 -34.52 -7.61 -2.72
CA LYS A 615 -34.09 -8.63 -3.69
C LYS A 615 -33.03 -9.54 -3.08
N VAL A 616 -33.26 -10.86 -3.12
CA VAL A 616 -32.21 -11.82 -2.79
C VAL A 616 -31.32 -12.02 -4.02
N LEU A 617 -30.05 -11.65 -3.88
CA LEU A 617 -29.06 -11.71 -4.95
C LEU A 617 -28.35 -13.05 -5.01
N ALA A 618 -28.08 -13.67 -3.84
CA ALA A 618 -27.47 -14.99 -3.76
C ALA A 618 -27.91 -15.77 -2.51
N GLN A 619 -27.94 -17.09 -2.64
CA GLN A 619 -28.39 -18.05 -1.63
C GLN A 619 -27.41 -19.22 -1.50
N ALA A 620 -27.22 -19.72 -0.28
CA ALA A 620 -26.46 -20.92 0.03
C ALA A 620 -27.41 -22.03 0.50
N PHE A 621 -27.20 -23.25 0.00
CA PHE A 621 -28.02 -24.43 0.30
C PHE A 621 -27.19 -25.55 0.91
N MET A 622 -27.64 -26.06 2.07
CA MET A 622 -27.12 -27.24 2.75
C MET A 622 -28.25 -28.26 2.92
N GLY A 623 -28.32 -29.24 2.03
CA GLY A 623 -29.48 -30.12 1.94
C GLY A 623 -30.77 -29.33 1.69
N ALA A 624 -31.74 -29.44 2.60
CA ALA A 624 -33.00 -28.69 2.54
C ALA A 624 -32.93 -27.30 3.19
N GLN A 625 -31.86 -26.99 3.93
CA GLN A 625 -31.68 -25.70 4.56
C GLN A 625 -31.15 -24.67 3.55
N LYS A 626 -31.68 -23.44 3.63
CA LYS A 626 -31.31 -22.31 2.77
C LYS A 626 -30.95 -21.11 3.62
N ARG A 627 -29.92 -20.36 3.22
CA ARG A 627 -29.62 -19.03 3.75
C ARG A 627 -29.44 -18.03 2.63
N ASP A 628 -29.84 -16.79 2.88
CA ASP A 628 -29.67 -15.68 1.94
C ASP A 628 -28.34 -14.99 2.27
N ILE A 629 -27.37 -15.03 1.33
CA ILE A 629 -25.98 -14.62 1.57
C ILE A 629 -25.62 -13.28 0.91
N ALA A 630 -26.45 -12.82 -0.02
CA ALA A 630 -26.39 -11.47 -0.58
C ALA A 630 -27.81 -10.95 -0.80
N ILE A 631 -28.13 -9.80 -0.21
CA ILE A 631 -29.48 -9.22 -0.21
C ILE A 631 -29.35 -7.73 -0.52
N GLN A 632 -30.13 -7.26 -1.47
CA GLN A 632 -30.26 -5.84 -1.78
C GLN A 632 -31.59 -5.33 -1.23
N ARG A 633 -31.58 -4.10 -0.71
CA ARG A 633 -32.79 -3.35 -0.46
C ARG A 633 -32.70 -1.91 -0.95
N GLN A 634 -33.80 -1.42 -1.51
CA GLN A 634 -33.97 -0.04 -1.97
C GLN A 634 -35.43 0.39 -1.82
N GLU A 635 -35.69 1.31 -0.88
CA GLU A 635 -37.01 1.90 -0.67
C GLU A 635 -37.21 3.16 -1.50
N LYS A 636 -38.47 3.46 -1.85
CA LYS A 636 -38.81 4.67 -2.62
C LYS A 636 -38.42 5.95 -1.89
N ASP A 637 -38.58 5.98 -0.58
CA ASP A 637 -38.33 7.16 0.25
C ASP A 637 -36.84 7.37 0.59
N TRP A 638 -35.93 6.54 0.05
CA TRP A 638 -34.48 6.66 0.28
C TRP A 638 -33.77 7.54 -0.75
N ASN A 639 -34.49 8.32 -1.56
CA ASN A 639 -33.92 9.23 -2.55
C ASN A 639 -32.94 8.53 -3.52
N GLY A 640 -33.26 7.29 -3.92
CA GLY A 640 -32.40 6.45 -4.77
C GLY A 640 -31.33 5.67 -4.01
N GLY A 641 -31.21 5.86 -2.70
CA GLY A 641 -30.26 5.16 -1.85
C GLY A 641 -30.52 3.66 -1.78
N MET A 642 -29.46 2.89 -1.57
CA MET A 642 -29.48 1.44 -1.64
C MET A 642 -28.52 0.83 -0.63
N VAL A 643 -28.92 -0.30 -0.06
CA VAL A 643 -28.04 -1.13 0.78
C VAL A 643 -27.96 -2.53 0.22
N VAL A 644 -26.77 -3.10 0.21
CA VAL A 644 -26.53 -4.52 -0.07
C VAL A 644 -25.82 -5.15 1.12
N TYR A 645 -26.49 -6.12 1.74
CA TYR A 645 -25.91 -6.96 2.78
C TYR A 645 -25.23 -8.18 2.14
N LEU A 646 -24.00 -8.48 2.57
CA LEU A 646 -23.30 -9.72 2.26
C LEU A 646 -22.93 -10.41 3.56
N ARG A 647 -23.33 -11.68 3.76
CA ARG A 647 -22.82 -12.43 4.92
C ARG A 647 -21.30 -12.57 4.88
N GLY A 648 -20.78 -12.71 3.65
CA GLY A 648 -19.37 -12.90 3.34
C GLY A 648 -18.84 -14.24 3.82
N THR A 649 -17.78 -14.70 3.17
CA THR A 649 -17.12 -15.97 3.51
C THR A 649 -15.67 -15.81 3.18
N ASN A 650 -14.81 -16.20 4.11
CA ASN A 650 -13.38 -16.25 3.86
C ASN A 650 -13.09 -17.49 2.99
N SER A 651 -12.93 -17.28 1.69
CA SER A 651 -12.62 -18.34 0.71
C SER A 651 -11.13 -18.67 0.67
N ALA A 652 -10.52 -18.74 1.86
CA ALA A 652 -9.15 -19.12 2.10
C ALA A 652 -9.03 -19.88 3.43
N THR A 653 -7.99 -20.66 3.60
CA THR A 653 -7.75 -21.41 4.85
C THR A 653 -6.26 -21.56 5.09
N TYR A 654 -5.88 -21.62 6.36
CA TYR A 654 -4.51 -21.89 6.74
C TYR A 654 -4.16 -23.35 6.46
N ARG A 655 -3.08 -23.58 5.70
CA ARG A 655 -2.57 -24.93 5.35
C ARG A 655 -1.09 -25.10 5.70
N GLY A 656 -0.57 -24.26 6.61
CA GLY A 656 0.87 -24.09 6.84
C GLY A 656 1.44 -22.93 6.00
N GLY A 657 2.70 -22.59 6.28
CA GLY A 657 3.38 -21.44 5.67
C GLY A 657 2.98 -20.10 6.32
N HIS A 658 3.26 -18.99 5.64
CA HIS A 658 2.98 -17.65 6.17
C HIS A 658 1.56 -17.17 5.92
N LEU A 659 0.97 -17.46 4.76
CA LEU A 659 -0.31 -16.87 4.36
C LEU A 659 -1.46 -17.88 4.31
N LEU A 660 -2.70 -17.39 4.40
CA LEU A 660 -3.87 -18.20 4.06
C LEU A 660 -3.78 -18.64 2.59
N THR A 661 -4.11 -19.91 2.33
CA THR A 661 -4.19 -20.46 0.98
C THR A 661 -5.59 -20.24 0.43
N PRO A 662 -5.76 -19.51 -0.70
CA PRO A 662 -7.05 -19.35 -1.35
C PRO A 662 -7.63 -20.68 -1.79
N ASP A 663 -8.95 -20.78 -1.77
CA ASP A 663 -9.65 -21.92 -2.34
C ASP A 663 -9.48 -21.98 -3.85
N ASN A 664 -9.37 -23.20 -4.39
CA ASN A 664 -9.26 -23.40 -5.85
C ASN A 664 -10.63 -23.11 -6.52
N PRO A 665 -10.73 -22.10 -7.41
CA PRO A 665 -12.00 -21.74 -8.05
C PRO A 665 -12.63 -22.86 -8.91
N LYS A 666 -11.83 -23.83 -9.36
CA LYS A 666 -12.34 -25.03 -10.07
C LYS A 666 -13.15 -25.95 -9.15
N GLN A 667 -12.87 -25.92 -7.85
CA GLN A 667 -13.47 -26.82 -6.85
C GLN A 667 -14.43 -26.09 -5.92
N ARG A 668 -14.19 -24.80 -5.68
CA ARG A 668 -14.96 -23.98 -4.73
C ARG A 668 -15.39 -22.66 -5.35
N PHE A 669 -16.59 -22.22 -4.99
CA PHE A 669 -17.08 -20.88 -5.27
C PHE A 669 -16.36 -19.88 -4.36
N ASN A 670 -15.87 -18.78 -4.95
CA ASN A 670 -15.23 -17.71 -4.19
C ASN A 670 -16.28 -16.71 -3.68
N GLY A 671 -16.46 -16.67 -2.36
CA GLY A 671 -17.48 -15.84 -1.71
C GLY A 671 -17.26 -14.34 -1.85
N SER A 672 -16.01 -13.86 -1.92
CA SER A 672 -15.71 -12.43 -2.04
C SER A 672 -16.09 -11.85 -3.41
N SER A 673 -16.16 -12.68 -4.46
CA SER A 673 -16.63 -12.27 -5.80
C SER A 673 -18.02 -11.63 -5.79
N LEU A 674 -18.88 -12.01 -4.83
CA LEU A 674 -20.23 -11.47 -4.70
C LEU A 674 -20.23 -9.95 -4.47
N LEU A 675 -19.18 -9.40 -3.87
CA LEU A 675 -19.06 -7.98 -3.60
C LEU A 675 -18.88 -7.20 -4.90
N ARG A 676 -17.95 -7.64 -5.77
CA ARG A 676 -17.80 -7.07 -7.13
C ARG A 676 -19.04 -7.29 -7.99
N TYR A 677 -19.61 -8.49 -8.01
CA TYR A 677 -20.80 -8.77 -8.83
C TYR A 677 -22.02 -7.94 -8.42
N SER A 678 -22.15 -7.61 -7.13
CA SER A 678 -23.24 -6.77 -6.63
C SER A 678 -23.12 -5.28 -7.02
N LEU A 679 -21.96 -4.81 -7.50
CA LEU A 679 -21.81 -3.45 -8.01
C LEU A 679 -22.78 -3.14 -9.16
N ASN A 680 -23.14 -4.15 -9.95
CA ASN A 680 -24.04 -4.00 -11.09
C ASN A 680 -25.42 -3.50 -10.66
N ASN A 681 -25.88 -3.95 -9.49
CA ASN A 681 -27.13 -3.50 -8.89
C ASN A 681 -27.08 -2.04 -8.45
N MET A 682 -25.88 -1.52 -8.21
CA MET A 682 -25.60 -0.12 -7.92
C MET A 682 -25.26 0.71 -9.17
N GLY A 683 -25.36 0.11 -10.37
CA GLY A 683 -25.16 0.76 -11.66
C GLY A 683 -23.74 0.64 -12.24
N TYR A 684 -22.85 -0.11 -11.60
CA TYR A 684 -21.46 -0.27 -12.03
C TYR A 684 -21.17 -1.72 -12.40
N SER A 685 -20.83 -1.97 -13.66
CA SER A 685 -20.39 -3.28 -14.13
C SER A 685 -18.88 -3.35 -14.17
N VAL A 686 -18.32 -4.37 -13.50
CA VAL A 686 -16.91 -4.74 -13.57
C VAL A 686 -16.87 -6.26 -13.74
N TYR A 687 -16.60 -6.75 -14.95
CA TYR A 687 -16.57 -8.19 -15.25
C TYR A 687 -15.31 -8.60 -16.00
N PHE A 688 -14.98 -9.88 -15.91
CA PHE A 688 -13.86 -10.48 -16.61
C PHE A 688 -14.35 -11.56 -17.58
N ASP A 689 -13.71 -11.64 -18.75
CA ASP A 689 -13.79 -12.79 -19.65
C ASP A 689 -12.51 -13.62 -19.52
N LYS A 690 -12.66 -14.89 -19.11
CA LYS A 690 -11.55 -15.79 -18.76
C LYS A 690 -11.70 -17.14 -19.45
N LEU A 691 -10.56 -17.79 -19.72
CA LEU A 691 -10.56 -19.17 -20.21
C LEU A 691 -10.93 -20.16 -19.10
N GLU A 692 -10.32 -20.02 -17.93
CA GLU A 692 -10.47 -20.95 -16.82
C GLU A 692 -10.79 -20.19 -15.52
N ALA A 693 -11.54 -20.82 -14.62
CA ALA A 693 -11.98 -20.18 -13.37
C ALA A 693 -10.83 -19.82 -12.42
N ASP A 694 -9.76 -20.62 -12.41
CA ASP A 694 -8.58 -20.47 -11.56
C ASP A 694 -7.53 -19.49 -12.10
N MET A 695 -7.77 -18.86 -13.25
CA MET A 695 -6.96 -17.74 -13.70
C MET A 695 -7.08 -16.57 -12.72
N ARG A 696 -5.95 -16.05 -12.27
CA ARG A 696 -5.87 -14.88 -11.38
C ARG A 696 -6.57 -13.69 -12.03
N ASN A 697 -7.48 -13.07 -11.29
CA ASN A 697 -8.24 -11.92 -11.74
C ASN A 697 -7.34 -10.66 -11.85
N PRO A 698 -7.65 -9.72 -12.75
CA PRO A 698 -7.12 -8.37 -12.70
C PRO A 698 -7.47 -7.67 -11.38
N ILE A 699 -6.53 -6.89 -10.85
CA ILE A 699 -6.68 -6.09 -9.65
C ILE A 699 -6.79 -4.63 -10.08
N ASN A 700 -7.79 -3.91 -9.57
CA ASN A 700 -8.16 -2.60 -10.08
C ASN A 700 -8.35 -1.60 -8.93
N CYS A 701 -8.07 -0.33 -9.18
CA CYS A 701 -8.38 0.81 -8.33
C CYS A 701 -8.97 1.92 -9.20
N ILE A 702 -9.97 2.65 -8.67
CA ILE A 702 -10.60 3.76 -9.39
C ILE A 702 -10.59 5.01 -8.51
N SER A 703 -9.64 5.89 -8.80
CA SER A 703 -9.43 7.14 -8.07
C SER A 703 -9.95 8.35 -8.85
N ARG A 704 -9.98 9.51 -8.17
CA ARG A 704 -10.44 10.80 -8.73
C ARG A 704 -9.33 11.83 -8.60
N ASN A 705 -9.03 12.53 -9.69
CA ASN A 705 -8.07 13.64 -9.71
C ASN A 705 -8.48 14.63 -10.81
N ASP A 706 -8.50 15.93 -10.50
CA ASP A 706 -8.83 17.01 -11.44
C ASP A 706 -10.12 16.72 -12.23
N ASN A 707 -11.15 16.27 -11.49
CA ASN A 707 -12.47 15.88 -11.99
C ASN A 707 -12.49 14.68 -12.97
N ALA A 708 -11.34 14.05 -13.26
CA ALA A 708 -11.22 12.81 -14.04
C ALA A 708 -11.28 11.56 -13.16
N PHE A 709 -11.61 10.43 -13.77
CA PHE A 709 -11.43 9.10 -13.17
C PHE A 709 -10.08 8.55 -13.60
N TYR A 710 -9.32 7.97 -12.69
CA TYR A 710 -8.08 7.27 -12.99
C TYR A 710 -8.22 5.79 -12.63
N PHE A 711 -7.99 4.94 -13.64
CA PHE A 711 -8.05 3.49 -13.52
C PHE A 711 -6.62 2.96 -13.41
N SER A 712 -6.25 2.51 -12.20
CA SER A 712 -4.97 1.83 -11.97
C SER A 712 -5.20 0.33 -11.89
N GLY A 713 -4.32 -0.48 -12.47
CA GLY A 713 -4.49 -1.93 -12.36
C GLY A 713 -3.26 -2.78 -12.63
N PHE A 714 -3.33 -4.00 -12.12
CA PHE A 714 -2.42 -5.11 -12.40
C PHE A 714 -3.19 -6.20 -13.13
N THR A 715 -2.69 -6.63 -14.28
CA THR A 715 -3.26 -7.70 -15.10
C THR A 715 -2.34 -8.92 -15.05
N PRO A 716 -2.50 -9.87 -14.10
CA PRO A 716 -1.62 -11.02 -13.99
C PRO A 716 -1.53 -11.83 -15.29
N ASN A 717 -2.65 -11.91 -16.02
CA ASN A 717 -2.75 -12.60 -17.30
C ASN A 717 -3.47 -11.72 -18.33
N GLN A 718 -2.72 -11.26 -19.34
CA GLN A 718 -3.20 -10.32 -20.37
C GLN A 718 -4.18 -10.95 -21.39
N THR A 719 -4.46 -12.26 -21.29
CA THR A 719 -5.53 -12.89 -22.09
C THR A 719 -6.92 -12.59 -21.54
N ILE A 720 -7.02 -12.06 -20.32
CA ILE A 720 -8.29 -11.70 -19.68
C ILE A 720 -8.79 -10.37 -20.24
N GLU A 721 -10.03 -10.35 -20.75
CA GLU A 721 -10.72 -9.13 -21.16
C GLU A 721 -11.48 -8.54 -19.96
N GLN A 722 -11.38 -7.23 -19.76
CA GLN A 722 -12.06 -6.49 -18.70
C GLN A 722 -13.24 -5.70 -19.28
N GLN A 723 -14.39 -5.81 -18.63
CA GLN A 723 -15.66 -5.24 -19.07
C GLN A 723 -16.13 -4.16 -18.10
N TRP A 724 -16.47 -2.98 -18.63
CA TRP A 724 -16.82 -1.81 -17.83
C TRP A 724 -18.08 -1.12 -18.33
N LEU A 725 -19.00 -0.83 -17.42
CA LEU A 725 -20.15 0.04 -17.68
C LEU A 725 -20.49 0.81 -16.41
N PHE A 726 -20.63 2.13 -16.56
CA PHE A 726 -20.93 3.04 -15.47
C PHE A 726 -22.32 3.67 -15.70
N PRO A 727 -22.94 4.29 -14.67
CA PRO A 727 -24.18 5.06 -14.86
C PRO A 727 -24.04 6.16 -15.93
N GLN A 728 -22.85 6.72 -16.07
CA GLN A 728 -22.48 7.72 -17.07
C GLN A 728 -22.41 7.15 -18.51
N GLY A 729 -22.26 5.83 -18.67
CA GLY A 729 -21.98 5.17 -19.96
C GLY A 729 -20.74 4.27 -19.88
N ALA A 730 -20.28 3.78 -21.03
CA ALA A 730 -19.02 3.06 -21.15
C ALA A 730 -17.85 4.03 -20.90
N PRO A 731 -16.95 3.76 -19.93
CA PRO A 731 -15.75 4.58 -19.74
C PRO A 731 -14.81 4.40 -20.93
N ILE A 732 -14.35 5.50 -21.52
CA ILE A 732 -13.37 5.50 -22.62
C ILE A 732 -12.06 6.09 -22.13
N PHE A 733 -11.00 5.27 -22.11
CA PHE A 733 -9.67 5.67 -21.67
C PHE A 733 -8.95 6.50 -22.74
N THR A 734 -8.29 7.57 -22.30
CA THR A 734 -7.53 8.44 -23.21
C THR A 734 -6.28 7.70 -23.70
N GLY A 735 -6.07 7.69 -25.02
CA GLY A 735 -5.00 6.92 -25.68
C GLY A 735 -5.40 5.51 -26.09
N TYR A 736 -6.67 5.12 -25.96
CA TYR A 736 -7.14 3.77 -26.25
C TYR A 736 -8.34 3.73 -27.21
N GLU A 737 -8.50 2.58 -27.85
CA GLU A 737 -9.71 2.11 -28.48
C GLU A 737 -10.40 1.04 -27.62
N THR A 738 -11.73 0.99 -27.69
CA THR A 738 -12.51 -0.10 -27.13
C THR A 738 -13.67 -0.48 -28.02
N GLU A 739 -14.01 -1.76 -28.04
CA GLU A 739 -15.25 -2.24 -28.62
C GLU A 739 -16.37 -2.12 -27.58
N LEU A 740 -17.46 -1.48 -27.97
CA LEU A 740 -18.72 -1.51 -27.25
C LEU A 740 -19.54 -2.72 -27.67
N ARG A 741 -19.95 -3.55 -26.70
CA ARG A 741 -20.91 -4.65 -26.89
C ARG A 741 -22.05 -4.49 -25.88
N ASN A 742 -23.26 -4.23 -26.36
CA ASN A 742 -24.44 -3.91 -25.54
C ASN A 742 -24.17 -2.73 -24.57
N GLY A 743 -23.48 -1.71 -25.05
CA GLY A 743 -23.11 -0.52 -24.28
C GLY A 743 -21.94 -0.69 -23.30
N ILE A 744 -21.33 -1.86 -23.21
CA ILE A 744 -20.22 -2.14 -22.26
C ILE A 744 -18.89 -1.97 -22.99
N ALA A 745 -17.91 -1.30 -22.38
CA ALA A 745 -16.54 -1.23 -22.90
C ALA A 745 -15.76 -2.52 -22.60
N HIS A 746 -15.00 -3.00 -23.58
CA HIS A 746 -14.18 -4.19 -23.51
C HIS A 746 -12.70 -3.83 -23.72
N TYR A 747 -11.85 -4.14 -22.75
CA TYR A 747 -10.42 -3.83 -22.77
C TYR A 747 -9.56 -5.06 -22.51
N ARG A 748 -8.44 -5.16 -23.23
CA ARG A 748 -7.31 -6.02 -22.85
C ARG A 748 -6.16 -5.12 -22.42
N MET A 749 -5.96 -5.04 -21.11
CA MET A 749 -5.01 -4.09 -20.53
C MET A 749 -3.58 -4.65 -20.50
N PRO A 750 -2.55 -3.79 -20.52
CA PRO A 750 -1.18 -4.20 -20.25
C PRO A 750 -1.03 -4.74 -18.82
N LYS A 751 0.17 -5.25 -18.49
CA LYS A 751 0.47 -5.84 -17.18
C LYS A 751 0.26 -4.84 -16.05
N SER A 752 0.69 -3.60 -16.26
CA SER A 752 0.44 -2.44 -15.40
C SER A 752 -0.18 -1.31 -16.21
N TYR A 753 -1.13 -0.58 -15.62
CA TYR A 753 -1.72 0.62 -16.23
C TYR A 753 -2.18 1.64 -15.20
N GLN A 754 -2.24 2.90 -15.61
CA GLN A 754 -2.84 4.02 -14.87
C GLN A 754 -3.46 5.00 -15.88
N GLU A 755 -4.72 4.76 -16.23
CA GLU A 755 -5.36 5.43 -17.36
C GLU A 755 -6.37 6.48 -16.96
N GLU A 756 -6.29 7.64 -17.61
CA GLU A 756 -7.25 8.73 -17.43
C GLU A 756 -8.53 8.46 -18.23
N CYS A 757 -9.67 8.60 -17.57
CA CYS A 757 -10.99 8.58 -18.16
C CYS A 757 -11.73 9.88 -17.85
N ARG A 758 -11.91 10.69 -18.90
CA ARG A 758 -12.75 11.90 -18.89
C ARG A 758 -14.03 11.75 -19.69
N VAL A 759 -14.15 10.68 -20.48
CA VAL A 759 -15.22 10.50 -21.46
C VAL A 759 -16.00 9.24 -21.13
N PHE A 760 -17.32 9.39 -21.04
CA PHE A 760 -18.25 8.27 -21.00
C PHE A 760 -19.18 8.32 -22.20
N VAL A 761 -19.38 7.16 -22.84
CA VAL A 761 -20.19 7.06 -24.07
C VAL A 761 -21.33 6.07 -23.84
N LYS A 762 -22.55 6.51 -24.11
CA LYS A 762 -23.72 5.63 -24.22
C LYS A 762 -24.01 5.39 -25.70
N GLN A 763 -23.69 4.20 -26.17
CA GLN A 763 -23.92 3.69 -27.51
C GLN A 763 -23.92 2.16 -27.46
N GLU A 764 -24.86 1.50 -28.15
CA GLU A 764 -25.04 0.03 -28.02
C GLU A 764 -23.86 -0.79 -28.54
N LYS A 765 -23.27 -0.41 -29.68
CA LYS A 765 -22.20 -1.18 -30.32
C LYS A 765 -21.26 -0.33 -31.17
N GLY A 766 -20.07 -0.86 -31.44
CA GLY A 766 -19.08 -0.26 -32.34
C GLY A 766 -17.74 -0.03 -31.65
N ILE A 767 -16.75 0.45 -32.40
CA ILE A 767 -15.43 0.78 -31.86
C ILE A 767 -15.40 2.27 -31.57
N ILE A 768 -15.06 2.64 -30.34
CA ILE A 768 -14.85 4.02 -29.91
C ILE A 768 -13.37 4.22 -29.63
N SER A 769 -12.82 5.34 -30.07
CA SER A 769 -11.45 5.75 -29.73
C SER A 769 -11.44 7.07 -28.99
N CYS A 770 -10.50 7.24 -28.07
CA CYS A 770 -10.22 8.50 -27.39
C CYS A 770 -8.72 8.78 -27.44
N TYR A 771 -8.31 9.94 -27.92
CA TYR A 771 -6.88 10.24 -28.17
C TYR A 771 -6.52 11.70 -27.90
N GLU A 772 -5.26 11.92 -27.61
CA GLU A 772 -4.68 13.27 -27.52
C GLU A 772 -4.60 13.91 -28.91
N VAL A 773 -5.03 15.15 -29.00
CA VAL A 773 -4.87 15.99 -30.18
C VAL A 773 -3.92 17.12 -29.83
N ALA A 774 -2.88 17.29 -30.65
CA ALA A 774 -1.94 18.38 -30.44
C ALA A 774 -2.68 19.74 -30.39
N PRO A 775 -2.42 20.59 -29.38
CA PRO A 775 -3.09 21.88 -29.28
C PRO A 775 -2.85 22.78 -30.50
N VAL A 776 -1.63 22.86 -31.06
CA VAL A 776 -1.28 23.66 -32.27
C VAL A 776 -2.01 25.03 -32.36
N GLU A 777 -2.26 25.65 -31.22
CA GLU A 777 -2.99 26.91 -31.05
C GLU A 777 -2.49 27.56 -29.75
N TRP A 778 -2.20 28.86 -29.83
CA TRP A 778 -1.66 29.60 -28.70
C TRP A 778 -2.67 29.64 -27.54
N LYS A 779 -2.21 29.29 -26.32
CA LYS A 779 -3.00 29.26 -25.07
C LYS A 779 -4.03 28.14 -24.94
N VAL A 780 -4.18 27.25 -25.92
CA VAL A 780 -4.92 25.98 -25.72
C VAL A 780 -4.01 25.03 -24.97
N LYS A 781 -4.44 24.55 -23.81
CA LYS A 781 -3.63 23.66 -22.96
C LYS A 781 -3.67 22.23 -23.47
N ARG A 782 -4.84 21.76 -23.91
CA ARG A 782 -5.06 20.36 -24.29
C ARG A 782 -6.23 20.22 -25.25
N ARG A 783 -6.22 19.15 -26.06
CA ARG A 783 -7.40 18.70 -26.81
C ARG A 783 -7.51 17.19 -26.77
N ILE A 784 -8.73 16.67 -26.62
CA ILE A 784 -9.02 15.24 -26.67
C ILE A 784 -10.03 15.01 -27.79
N GLY A 785 -9.71 14.09 -28.69
CA GLY A 785 -10.61 13.62 -29.74
C GLY A 785 -11.32 12.33 -29.32
N ILE A 786 -12.60 12.22 -29.72
CA ILE A 786 -13.45 11.04 -29.54
C ILE A 786 -14.05 10.67 -30.88
N ASN A 787 -13.80 9.46 -31.37
CA ASN A 787 -14.25 9.01 -32.69
C ASN A 787 -15.06 7.70 -32.60
N GLY A 788 -15.76 7.36 -33.68
CA GLY A 788 -16.59 6.16 -33.79
C GLY A 788 -18.01 6.32 -33.25
N LEU A 789 -18.43 7.56 -32.97
CA LEU A 789 -19.74 7.88 -32.39
C LEU A 789 -20.86 7.64 -33.41
N LYS A 790 -21.95 7.03 -32.97
CA LYS A 790 -23.14 6.68 -33.77
C LYS A 790 -24.39 6.93 -32.94
N GLN A 791 -25.03 8.08 -33.16
CA GLN A 791 -26.19 8.55 -32.37
C GLN A 791 -25.93 8.42 -30.85
N ALA A 792 -24.69 8.72 -30.44
CA ALA A 792 -24.22 8.52 -29.08
C ALA A 792 -24.69 9.63 -28.15
N THR A 793 -24.80 9.31 -26.86
CA THR A 793 -24.72 10.31 -25.80
C THR A 793 -23.32 10.29 -25.20
N VAL A 794 -22.65 11.44 -25.21
CA VAL A 794 -21.28 11.60 -24.73
C VAL A 794 -21.27 12.53 -23.53
N ARG A 795 -20.63 12.08 -22.45
CA ARG A 795 -20.44 12.86 -21.23
C ARG A 795 -18.96 13.10 -21.03
N ILE A 796 -18.57 14.37 -20.88
CA ILE A 796 -17.18 14.79 -20.76
C ILE A 796 -16.97 15.50 -19.43
N TYR A 797 -15.97 15.03 -18.68
CA TYR A 797 -15.51 15.59 -17.41
C TYR A 797 -14.26 16.47 -17.65
N PRO A 798 -14.43 17.79 -17.83
CA PRO A 798 -13.29 18.71 -18.00
C PRO A 798 -12.47 18.80 -16.70
N GLY A 799 -11.25 19.34 -16.80
CA GLY A 799 -10.49 19.72 -15.60
C GLY A 799 -11.24 20.71 -14.71
N VAL A 800 -10.79 20.89 -13.47
CA VAL A 800 -11.43 21.77 -12.48
C VAL A 800 -11.51 23.22 -12.99
N ASP A 801 -10.55 23.64 -13.81
CA ASP A 801 -10.60 24.88 -14.59
C ASP A 801 -11.21 24.61 -15.98
N ASP A 802 -12.51 24.90 -16.14
CA ASP A 802 -13.27 24.69 -17.38
C ASP A 802 -13.62 26.00 -18.11
N ALA A 803 -13.01 27.14 -17.75
CA ALA A 803 -13.39 28.46 -18.24
C ALA A 803 -13.30 28.60 -19.78
N ASN A 804 -12.38 27.88 -20.41
CA ASN A 804 -12.19 27.86 -21.87
C ASN A 804 -12.66 26.56 -22.51
N PHE A 805 -13.40 25.72 -21.78
CA PHE A 805 -13.85 24.44 -22.27
C PHE A 805 -14.80 24.60 -23.44
N LYS A 806 -14.50 23.94 -24.56
CA LYS A 806 -15.31 23.95 -25.78
C LYS A 806 -15.34 22.56 -26.38
N VAL A 807 -16.44 22.23 -27.06
CA VAL A 807 -16.60 20.95 -27.75
C VAL A 807 -17.08 21.20 -29.15
N VAL A 808 -16.43 20.61 -30.15
CA VAL A 808 -16.79 20.76 -31.55
C VAL A 808 -17.01 19.39 -32.22
N ASN A 809 -17.85 19.32 -33.25
CA ASN A 809 -18.29 18.06 -33.87
C ASN A 809 -18.03 18.01 -35.39
N ASN A 810 -17.45 16.91 -35.87
CA ASN A 810 -17.15 16.60 -37.26
C ASN A 810 -16.38 17.73 -37.97
N ILE A 811 -15.17 18.00 -37.48
CA ILE A 811 -14.29 19.03 -38.03
C ILE A 811 -12.86 18.52 -38.02
N GLY A 812 -12.24 18.53 -39.20
CA GLY A 812 -10.78 18.44 -39.30
C GLY A 812 -10.13 19.79 -38.99
N TYR A 813 -8.85 19.78 -38.62
CA TYR A 813 -8.08 21.00 -38.42
C TYR A 813 -8.23 21.99 -39.60
N PRO A 814 -8.43 23.30 -39.37
CA PRO A 814 -8.47 24.00 -38.08
C PRO A 814 -9.88 23.95 -37.44
N TYR A 815 -9.97 23.61 -36.16
CA TYR A 815 -11.21 23.39 -35.38
C TYR A 815 -12.02 24.69 -35.13
N ASN A 816 -12.48 25.32 -36.21
CA ASN A 816 -12.98 26.70 -36.23
C ASN A 816 -14.51 26.84 -36.26
N LYS A 817 -15.29 25.76 -36.08
CA LYS A 817 -16.75 25.89 -35.91
C LYS A 817 -17.08 26.36 -34.48
N PRO A 818 -18.27 26.96 -34.28
CA PRO A 818 -18.80 27.22 -32.96
C PRO A 818 -18.82 25.96 -32.10
N SER A 819 -18.54 26.13 -30.81
CA SER A 819 -18.75 25.07 -29.82
C SER A 819 -20.20 24.61 -29.87
N LEU A 820 -20.41 23.30 -29.69
CA LEU A 820 -21.70 22.77 -29.29
C LEU A 820 -22.18 23.45 -28.01
N GLU A 821 -23.50 23.50 -27.84
CA GLU A 821 -24.13 23.99 -26.62
C GLU A 821 -23.66 23.16 -25.42
N LEU A 822 -23.08 23.83 -24.43
CA LEU A 822 -22.57 23.21 -23.22
C LEU A 822 -23.72 22.98 -22.23
N LYS A 823 -24.29 21.77 -22.22
CA LYS A 823 -25.31 21.37 -21.27
C LYS A 823 -24.67 20.70 -20.07
N LYS A 824 -24.62 21.40 -18.93
CA LYS A 824 -24.22 20.80 -17.66
C LYS A 824 -25.27 19.78 -17.25
N GLY A 825 -24.84 18.56 -16.98
CA GLY A 825 -25.74 17.57 -16.41
C GLY A 825 -25.91 17.74 -14.91
N SER A 826 -27.02 17.22 -14.37
CA SER A 826 -27.42 17.35 -12.97
C SER A 826 -27.40 16.03 -12.19
N ASP A 827 -27.26 14.91 -12.89
CA ASP A 827 -27.59 13.58 -12.33
C ASP A 827 -26.38 12.91 -11.66
N PHE A 828 -25.19 13.44 -11.94
CA PHE A 828 -23.94 13.06 -11.28
C PHE A 828 -23.36 14.33 -10.69
N SER A 829 -22.86 14.24 -9.45
CA SER A 829 -22.16 15.39 -8.88
C SER A 829 -20.81 15.60 -9.58
N ARG A 830 -20.33 16.84 -9.48
CA ARG A 830 -19.32 17.50 -10.32
C ARG A 830 -19.78 17.92 -11.71
N THR A 831 -18.99 18.82 -12.29
CA THR A 831 -19.24 19.38 -13.61
C THR A 831 -18.89 18.35 -14.67
N TYR A 832 -19.90 17.88 -15.39
CA TYR A 832 -19.74 17.24 -16.69
C TYR A 832 -20.64 17.93 -17.71
N TYR A 833 -20.27 17.81 -18.98
CA TYR A 833 -21.05 18.30 -20.09
C TYR A 833 -21.60 17.12 -20.90
N GLU A 834 -22.89 17.18 -21.23
CA GLU A 834 -23.59 16.13 -21.98
C GLU A 834 -23.91 16.59 -23.40
N PHE A 835 -23.63 15.70 -24.35
CA PHE A 835 -23.91 15.90 -25.77
C PHE A 835 -24.68 14.69 -26.29
N THR A 836 -25.89 14.91 -26.80
CA THR A 836 -26.80 13.86 -27.29
C THR A 836 -26.87 13.83 -28.81
N ASP A 837 -27.22 12.67 -29.38
CA ASP A 837 -27.39 12.47 -30.82
C ASP A 837 -26.12 12.79 -31.64
N ILE A 838 -24.96 12.40 -31.10
CA ILE A 838 -23.67 12.67 -31.72
C ILE A 838 -23.26 11.51 -32.63
N THR A 839 -22.90 11.84 -33.88
CA THR A 839 -22.37 10.88 -34.85
C THR A 839 -21.07 11.41 -35.45
N GLY A 840 -20.07 10.54 -35.61
CA GLY A 840 -18.74 10.86 -36.14
C GLY A 840 -17.72 11.15 -35.03
N GLU A 841 -17.13 12.34 -35.06
CA GLU A 841 -16.02 12.75 -34.19
C GLU A 841 -16.38 13.98 -33.33
N LEU A 842 -16.06 13.93 -32.03
CA LEU A 842 -16.02 15.09 -31.14
C LEU A 842 -14.60 15.48 -30.78
N ILE A 843 -14.32 16.76 -30.68
CA ILE A 843 -13.08 17.30 -30.13
C ILE A 843 -13.42 18.19 -28.93
N ALA A 844 -12.89 17.84 -27.77
CA ALA A 844 -12.92 18.64 -26.55
C ALA A 844 -11.65 19.49 -26.45
N VAL A 845 -11.77 20.76 -26.09
CA VAL A 845 -10.69 21.75 -26.06
C VAL A 845 -10.67 22.44 -24.68
N TRP A 846 -9.49 22.58 -24.07
CA TRP A 846 -9.25 23.27 -22.79
C TRP A 846 -8.27 24.44 -22.92
#